data_AF-A0A3C1P0J2-F1
#
_entry.id   AF-A0A3C1P0J2-F1
#
_cell.length_a   1.000
_cell.length_b   1.000
_cell.length_c   1.000
_cell.angle_alpha   90.00
_cell.angle_beta   90.00
_cell.angle_gamma   90.00
#
_symmetry.space_group_name_H-M   'P 1'
#
loop_
_entity.id
_entity.type
_entity.pdbx_description
1 polymer ?
#
loop_
_entity_poly.entity_id
_entity_poly.type
_entity_poly.pdbx_seq_one_letter_code
_entity_poly.pdbx_strand_id
1 'polypeptide(L)'
;MHIRLGARVAVSTLVSALLLGLLPSGVGTAQAVEPAADRSRPAAEAPVISGTLEEFLAQIPPVEPMMSGYKGTSSFIPPAVAKGKDKRGCNLRQRMLIDAAYTKPKVGKKCALSGGVWWVDGGTKKVTRAKDVTFATALTLAEAWGQGASQWTPQQRLAWATQVDRSTPAAGVQTRARAVSALAATQQIVSETTKKEAEAQVALKDRKIEVIVYRTYCNRGLFTLAAMATNEFIVTICSQKWTDAEVKAILNADDAIDQICWREGSRMLNVVSWGLSLAPDELQQLEAVLGICKEEGMLSGTYVIAMASEQYKIARIPQPTTVTTSVIDPDGVDRGTTVVKVPFQDYSGQATTAPITSELFGVAAPVDWGDPGVPTGYLRLWDAGVSWRQMQPDKDKPIDWTKLDATMAMASRIGAKVMYVLGDTPGWANGGKSGAVPPTNLDDAARFISQVCSRYKGSTPIRAFEAWNEGNLETFWTGSMSDLAELTSRVHSNVRACGKLYASSTGTRSTNAFATKYPEYLRELEKRYWPVDGYTVHSYPAADGGPAQRIEEIAQFKTLLVQNRAPARPILDTELNYGLAGLGQDRRAIDPSTGAAYLSQSFIQSVQYGVDSLFWFLWTQADYDKLGIQLNAGTPQTIQAWKQTYSWLVGRQMTRCADGLVVQACQLTGAKGNITLLWTKGPEVSVDVTGLGSTVQYLDGTSLPIGSSKTIGLG
;
A
#
# COMPACT_ATOMS: atom_id res chain seq x y z
N MET A 1 -68.96 -31.43 2.82
CA MET A 1 -70.33 -31.66 2.31
C MET A 1 -70.21 -32.22 0.90
N HIS A 2 -70.98 -33.27 0.61
CA HIS A 2 -70.69 -34.36 -0.33
C HIS A 2 -70.96 -34.09 -1.83
N ILE A 3 -70.54 -35.08 -2.64
CA ILE A 3 -70.91 -35.47 -4.03
C ILE A 3 -69.88 -34.98 -5.09
N ARG A 4 -69.08 -35.80 -5.79
CA ARG A 4 -69.19 -36.98 -6.68
C ARG A 4 -69.54 -36.69 -8.17
N LEU A 5 -68.88 -37.51 -9.02
CA LEU A 5 -68.87 -37.69 -10.49
C LEU A 5 -67.89 -36.76 -11.23
N GLY A 6 -66.93 -37.21 -12.05
CA GLY A 6 -66.68 -38.44 -12.83
C GLY A 6 -66.10 -37.96 -14.18
N ALA A 7 -65.26 -38.61 -14.98
CA ALA A 7 -64.62 -39.92 -15.03
C ALA A 7 -63.64 -39.87 -16.26
N ARG A 8 -62.70 -40.82 -16.35
CA ARG A 8 -62.06 -41.37 -17.59
C ARG A 8 -61.02 -40.48 -18.31
N VAL A 9 -59.93 -40.96 -18.92
CA VAL A 9 -59.41 -42.31 -19.31
C VAL A 9 -57.89 -42.24 -19.58
N ALA A 10 -57.26 -43.43 -19.54
CA ALA A 10 -55.89 -43.87 -19.85
C ALA A 10 -55.23 -43.28 -21.13
N VAL A 11 -53.91 -43.41 -21.38
CA VAL A 11 -53.22 -44.62 -21.90
C VAL A 11 -51.69 -44.58 -21.67
N SER A 12 -51.19 -45.74 -21.26
CA SER A 12 -49.89 -46.45 -21.33
C SER A 12 -48.77 -45.89 -22.22
N THR A 13 -47.48 -46.03 -21.86
CA THR A 13 -46.64 -47.22 -22.19
C THR A 13 -45.26 -47.14 -21.50
N LEU A 14 -44.92 -48.12 -20.66
CA LEU A 14 -43.94 -49.22 -20.85
C LEU A 14 -42.47 -48.89 -20.51
N VAL A 15 -42.04 -49.46 -19.38
CA VAL A 15 -40.65 -49.69 -18.97
C VAL A 15 -40.25 -51.11 -19.42
N SER A 16 -39.08 -51.24 -20.05
CA SER A 16 -38.31 -52.50 -20.22
C SER A 16 -36.86 -52.15 -19.88
N ALA A 17 -36.25 -52.64 -18.79
CA ALA A 17 -35.74 -53.99 -18.49
C ALA A 17 -34.23 -54.16 -18.82
N LEU A 18 -33.57 -55.01 -18.00
CA LEU A 18 -32.17 -55.50 -17.99
C LEU A 18 -31.10 -54.60 -17.34
N LEU A 19 -30.34 -54.97 -16.29
CA LEU A 19 -29.67 -56.20 -15.75
C LEU A 19 -28.13 -56.06 -15.85
N LEU A 20 -27.49 -56.20 -14.67
CA LEU A 20 -26.14 -56.71 -14.34
C LEU A 20 -24.84 -55.98 -14.77
N GLY A 21 -23.92 -55.87 -13.80
CA GLY A 21 -22.48 -56.02 -14.08
C GLY A 21 -21.49 -55.37 -13.10
N LEU A 22 -21.22 -56.05 -11.97
CA LEU A 22 -19.90 -56.26 -11.33
C LEU A 22 -18.93 -55.07 -11.07
N LEU A 23 -18.67 -54.79 -9.80
CA LEU A 23 -17.42 -54.19 -9.32
C LEU A 23 -16.70 -55.18 -8.38
N PRO A 24 -15.39 -55.45 -8.57
CA PRO A 24 -14.62 -56.28 -7.65
C PRO A 24 -14.13 -55.46 -6.45
N SER A 25 -14.21 -56.12 -5.30
CA SER A 25 -13.68 -55.70 -4.01
C SER A 25 -12.15 -55.89 -3.99
N GLY A 26 -11.41 -54.83 -3.67
CA GLY A 26 -10.00 -54.89 -3.29
C GLY A 26 -9.86 -54.41 -1.85
N VAL A 27 -9.66 -55.36 -0.93
CA VAL A 27 -9.36 -55.11 0.48
C VAL A 27 -7.88 -54.72 0.61
N GLY A 28 -7.61 -53.57 1.20
CA GLY A 28 -6.28 -53.13 1.62
C GLY A 28 -6.33 -52.68 3.08
N THR A 29 -5.60 -53.40 3.92
CA THR A 29 -5.55 -53.32 5.39
C THR A 29 -5.09 -51.95 5.92
N ALA A 30 -5.78 -51.44 6.94
CA ALA A 30 -5.32 -50.32 7.75
C ALA A 30 -4.14 -50.74 8.63
N GLN A 31 -2.99 -50.06 8.51
CA GLN A 31 -1.88 -50.15 9.46
C GLN A 31 -1.94 -49.00 10.46
N ALA A 32 -1.70 -49.36 11.73
CA ALA A 32 -1.65 -48.47 12.87
C ALA A 32 -0.48 -47.48 12.77
N VAL A 33 -0.73 -46.25 13.20
CA VAL A 33 0.26 -45.17 13.29
C VAL A 33 1.07 -45.33 14.58
N GLU A 34 2.39 -45.52 14.46
CA GLU A 34 3.36 -45.35 15.55
C GLU A 34 3.86 -43.89 15.64
N PRO A 35 4.30 -43.41 16.82
CA PRO A 35 4.67 -42.02 17.03
C PRO A 35 6.05 -41.69 16.42
N ALA A 36 6.14 -40.49 15.86
CA ALA A 36 7.33 -39.97 15.20
C ALA A 36 8.51 -39.82 16.18
N ALA A 37 9.63 -40.48 15.86
CA ALA A 37 10.93 -40.19 16.44
C ALA A 37 11.59 -39.01 15.73
N ASP A 38 12.23 -38.18 16.55
CA ASP A 38 13.03 -37.00 16.28
C ASP A 38 14.01 -37.14 15.10
N ARG A 39 14.00 -36.16 14.18
CA ARG A 39 15.05 -35.93 13.17
C ARG A 39 15.27 -34.43 13.01
N SER A 40 16.19 -33.90 13.80
CA SER A 40 16.85 -32.60 13.59
C SER A 40 17.46 -32.53 12.17
N ARG A 41 17.08 -31.50 11.39
CA ARG A 41 17.64 -31.20 10.07
C ARG A 41 18.88 -30.29 10.22
N PRO A 42 19.99 -30.52 9.50
CA PRO A 42 21.18 -29.67 9.57
C PRO A 42 20.90 -28.30 8.90
N ALA A 43 21.38 -27.24 9.55
CA ALA A 43 21.37 -25.88 9.01
C ALA A 43 22.31 -25.79 7.80
N ALA A 44 21.80 -25.34 6.66
CA ALA A 44 22.62 -24.87 5.55
C ALA A 44 22.67 -23.34 5.66
N GLU A 45 23.88 -22.79 5.82
CA GLU A 45 24.13 -21.35 5.89
C GLU A 45 23.78 -20.66 4.56
N ALA A 46 23.14 -19.50 4.67
CA ALA A 46 22.85 -18.61 3.55
C ALA A 46 24.15 -17.93 3.05
N PRO A 47 24.29 -17.64 1.75
CA PRO A 47 25.45 -16.90 1.26
C PRO A 47 25.44 -15.46 1.77
N VAL A 48 26.63 -15.00 2.17
CA VAL A 48 26.95 -13.64 2.63
C VAL A 48 26.68 -12.63 1.52
N ILE A 49 26.04 -11.51 1.85
CA ILE A 49 25.86 -10.38 0.94
C ILE A 49 27.21 -9.63 0.90
N SER A 50 28.06 -9.94 -0.07
CA SER A 50 29.27 -9.15 -0.29
C SER A 50 28.95 -7.93 -1.16
N GLY A 51 29.07 -6.73 -0.60
CA GLY A 51 28.92 -5.46 -1.31
C GLY A 51 29.21 -4.29 -0.40
N THR A 52 29.64 -3.17 -0.97
CA THR A 52 29.95 -1.95 -0.22
C THR A 52 28.67 -1.27 0.28
N LEU A 53 28.74 -0.52 1.39
CA LEU A 53 27.64 0.34 1.88
C LEU A 53 27.12 1.29 0.78
N GLU A 54 27.94 1.58 -0.21
CA GLU A 54 27.60 2.44 -1.33
C GLU A 54 26.67 1.79 -2.36
N GLU A 55 26.92 0.53 -2.73
CA GLU A 55 26.02 -0.25 -3.60
C GLU A 55 24.66 -0.46 -2.95
N PHE A 56 24.66 -0.47 -1.63
CA PHE A 56 23.50 -0.63 -0.79
C PHE A 56 22.62 0.64 -0.72
N LEU A 57 23.23 1.84 -0.67
CA LEU A 57 22.50 3.11 -0.58
C LEU A 57 21.96 3.62 -1.90
N ALA A 58 22.55 3.20 -3.01
CA ALA A 58 21.99 3.44 -4.33
C ALA A 58 20.63 2.75 -4.50
N GLN A 59 20.39 1.61 -3.83
CA GLN A 59 19.25 0.71 -4.02
C GLN A 59 17.91 1.19 -3.44
N ILE A 60 17.84 2.40 -2.90
CA ILE A 60 16.70 2.79 -2.09
C ILE A 60 15.98 4.07 -2.52
N PRO A 61 14.75 3.96 -3.05
CA PRO A 61 13.99 5.11 -3.52
C PRO A 61 13.47 5.93 -2.33
N PRO A 62 13.33 7.26 -2.47
CA PRO A 62 12.69 8.09 -1.46
C PRO A 62 11.16 8.14 -1.65
N VAL A 63 10.38 7.75 -0.64
CA VAL A 63 8.93 8.02 -0.59
C VAL A 63 8.62 9.29 0.20
N GLU A 64 7.62 10.03 -0.28
CA GLU A 64 7.11 11.21 0.42
C GLU A 64 6.07 10.81 1.50
N PRO A 65 6.23 11.25 2.77
CA PRO A 65 5.28 10.93 3.84
C PRO A 65 3.87 11.53 3.57
N MET A 66 2.81 10.84 3.99
CA MET A 66 1.43 11.31 3.82
C MET A 66 1.13 12.57 4.66
N MET A 67 1.19 13.76 4.05
CA MET A 67 1.09 15.03 4.78
C MET A 67 -0.33 15.55 5.05
N SER A 68 -1.36 14.79 4.71
CA SER A 68 -2.73 15.31 4.72
C SER A 68 -3.30 15.63 6.09
N GLY A 69 -3.90 16.81 6.25
CA GLY A 69 -4.43 17.29 7.53
C GLY A 69 -3.35 17.77 8.52
N TYR A 70 -2.07 17.71 8.14
CA TYR A 70 -0.98 18.23 8.94
C TYR A 70 -0.97 19.76 8.92
N LYS A 71 -1.04 20.38 10.10
CA LYS A 71 -1.06 21.85 10.30
C LYS A 71 0.19 22.32 11.05
N GLY A 72 1.32 21.68 10.79
CA GLY A 72 2.57 21.92 11.49
C GLY A 72 2.51 21.48 12.96
N THR A 73 3.27 22.15 13.82
CA THR A 73 3.37 21.83 15.26
C THR A 73 2.02 21.73 15.96
N SER A 74 1.01 22.48 15.50
CA SER A 74 -0.33 22.48 16.08
C SER A 74 -1.08 21.16 15.92
N SER A 75 -0.68 20.31 14.98
CA SER A 75 -1.21 18.94 14.84
C SER A 75 -0.84 18.06 16.04
N PHE A 76 0.26 18.35 16.73
CA PHE A 76 0.74 17.54 17.86
C PHE A 76 0.66 18.25 19.20
N ILE A 77 1.00 19.54 19.23
CA ILE A 77 1.03 20.34 20.45
C ILE A 77 -0.10 21.37 20.36
N PRO A 78 -1.20 21.20 21.12
CA PRO A 78 -2.30 22.15 21.10
C PRO A 78 -1.82 23.57 21.46
N PRO A 79 -2.34 24.64 20.82
CA PRO A 79 -1.91 26.00 21.09
C PRO A 79 -1.99 26.41 22.57
N ALA A 80 -3.01 25.91 23.29
CA ALA A 80 -3.16 26.13 24.72
C ALA A 80 -2.01 25.52 25.55
N VAL A 81 -1.50 24.36 25.14
CA VAL A 81 -0.35 23.70 25.79
C VAL A 81 0.97 24.37 25.41
N ALA A 82 1.10 24.79 24.15
CA ALA A 82 2.29 25.50 23.67
C ALA A 82 2.50 26.86 24.36
N LYS A 83 1.41 27.63 24.55
CA LYS A 83 1.44 28.96 25.17
C LYS A 83 1.21 28.94 26.70
N GLY A 84 0.68 27.85 27.23
CA GLY A 84 0.34 27.69 28.63
C GLY A 84 1.55 27.58 29.56
N LYS A 85 1.39 28.09 30.78
CA LYS A 85 2.35 27.97 31.88
C LYS A 85 1.75 27.15 33.03
N ASP A 86 2.57 26.34 33.69
CA ASP A 86 2.15 25.68 34.93
C ASP A 86 2.03 26.67 36.11
N LYS A 87 1.61 26.18 37.28
CA LYS A 87 1.46 27.00 38.50
C LYS A 87 2.77 27.68 38.96
N ARG A 88 3.92 27.20 38.52
CA ARG A 88 5.25 27.76 38.83
C ARG A 88 5.74 28.71 37.73
N GLY A 89 4.94 28.92 36.68
CA GLY A 89 5.26 29.75 35.53
C GLY A 89 6.06 29.03 34.44
N CYS A 90 6.20 27.70 34.49
CA CYS A 90 6.98 26.92 33.54
C CYS A 90 6.22 26.71 32.22
N ASN A 91 6.80 27.13 31.10
CA ASN A 91 6.33 26.80 29.76
C ASN A 91 6.64 25.33 29.40
N LEU A 92 6.15 24.86 28.24
CA LEU A 92 6.34 23.47 27.80
C LEU A 92 7.83 23.06 27.78
N ARG A 93 8.71 23.89 27.22
CA ARG A 93 10.15 23.63 27.17
C ARG A 93 10.75 23.48 28.57
N GLN A 94 10.42 24.36 29.52
CA GLN A 94 10.93 24.29 30.89
C GLN A 94 10.44 23.02 31.61
N ARG A 95 9.20 22.59 31.36
CA ARG A 95 8.66 21.33 31.91
C ARG A 95 9.41 20.12 31.36
N MET A 96 9.65 20.09 30.05
CA MET A 96 10.46 19.05 29.42
C MET A 96 11.90 19.04 29.97
N LEU A 97 12.53 20.20 30.17
CA LEU A 97 13.89 20.28 30.75
C LEU A 97 13.96 19.76 32.18
N ILE A 98 12.95 20.06 33.00
CA ILE A 98 12.86 19.53 34.36
C ILE A 98 12.72 18.02 34.30
N ASP A 99 11.86 17.48 33.42
CA ASP A 99 11.65 16.03 33.32
C ASP A 99 12.89 15.28 32.83
N ALA A 100 13.56 15.83 31.81
CA ALA A 100 14.71 15.22 31.15
C ALA A 100 16.03 15.29 31.97
N ALA A 101 16.09 16.14 33.00
CA ALA A 101 17.29 16.34 33.82
C ALA A 101 17.67 15.10 34.65
N TYR A 102 18.94 14.72 34.57
CA TYR A 102 19.59 13.71 35.43
C TYR A 102 19.60 14.16 36.89
N THR A 103 20.09 15.37 37.13
CA THR A 103 19.94 16.06 38.42
C THR A 103 18.96 17.20 38.23
N LYS A 104 17.84 17.19 38.96
CA LYS A 104 16.78 18.19 38.80
C LYS A 104 17.30 19.61 39.11
N PRO A 105 17.02 20.61 38.27
CA PRO A 105 17.37 22.01 38.55
C PRO A 105 16.50 22.58 39.68
N LYS A 106 17.00 23.62 40.34
CA LYS A 106 16.18 24.47 41.22
C LYS A 106 15.25 25.33 40.35
N VAL A 107 13.97 25.37 40.70
CA VAL A 107 12.94 26.15 40.00
C VAL A 107 12.64 27.43 40.78
N GLY A 108 13.16 28.56 40.30
CA GLY A 108 12.93 29.89 40.88
C GLY A 108 11.67 30.59 40.37
N LYS A 109 11.51 31.88 40.74
CA LYS A 109 10.37 32.71 40.30
C LYS A 109 10.25 32.71 38.76
N LYS A 110 9.02 32.67 38.24
CA LYS A 110 8.71 32.59 36.79
C LYS A 110 9.42 31.40 36.09
N CYS A 111 9.65 30.31 36.83
CA CYS A 111 10.36 29.11 36.38
C CYS A 111 11.80 29.35 35.88
N ALA A 112 12.54 30.26 36.51
CA ALA A 112 13.97 30.38 36.29
C ALA A 112 14.68 29.10 36.75
N LEU A 113 15.24 28.32 35.82
CA LEU A 113 15.96 27.08 36.12
C LEU A 113 17.42 27.40 36.46
N SER A 114 17.89 26.97 37.62
CA SER A 114 19.28 27.13 38.06
C SER A 114 19.85 25.84 38.63
N GLY A 115 21.12 25.57 38.34
CA GLY A 115 21.71 24.25 38.55
C GLY A 115 21.06 23.18 37.67
N GLY A 116 21.21 21.92 38.08
CA GLY A 116 20.78 20.76 37.32
C GLY A 116 21.88 20.18 36.43
N VAL A 117 21.70 18.94 36.02
CA VAL A 117 22.63 18.20 35.16
C VAL A 117 21.83 17.51 34.08
N TRP A 118 22.25 17.71 32.83
CA TRP A 118 21.75 17.00 31.66
C TRP A 118 22.92 16.33 30.99
N TRP A 119 22.77 15.04 30.70
CA TRP A 119 23.64 14.34 29.78
C TRP A 119 22.98 14.40 28.40
N VAL A 120 23.64 15.10 27.48
CA VAL A 120 23.14 15.35 26.13
C VAL A 120 23.95 14.55 25.12
N ASP A 121 23.49 14.52 23.87
CA ASP A 121 24.19 13.90 22.74
C ASP A 121 24.49 12.41 23.02
N GLY A 122 23.44 11.64 23.30
CA GLY A 122 23.54 10.20 23.62
C GLY A 122 24.20 9.90 24.97
N GLY A 123 24.35 10.90 25.84
CA GLY A 123 24.93 10.72 27.18
C GLY A 123 26.44 10.95 27.25
N THR A 124 27.04 11.47 26.18
CA THR A 124 28.49 11.70 26.03
C THR A 124 28.92 13.04 26.63
N LYS A 125 28.03 14.04 26.65
CA LYS A 125 28.34 15.41 27.06
C LYS A 125 27.52 15.83 28.28
N LYS A 126 28.20 16.35 29.30
CA LYS A 126 27.55 16.91 30.49
C LYS A 126 27.29 18.41 30.30
N VAL A 127 26.05 18.82 30.48
CA VAL A 127 25.61 20.22 30.46
C VAL A 127 24.94 20.58 31.79
N THR A 128 25.24 21.77 32.32
CA THR A 128 24.73 22.25 33.61
C THR A 128 23.89 23.53 33.50
N ARG A 129 23.81 24.12 32.31
CA ARG A 129 22.98 25.30 32.04
C ARG A 129 21.81 24.91 31.15
N ALA A 130 20.59 25.06 31.67
CA ALA A 130 19.35 24.71 30.96
C ALA A 130 19.14 25.42 29.59
N LYS A 131 19.82 26.54 29.36
CA LYS A 131 19.79 27.27 28.08
C LYS A 131 20.63 26.59 26.98
N ASP A 132 21.59 25.75 27.36
CA ASP A 132 22.48 25.04 26.43
C ASP A 132 21.94 23.64 26.09
N VAL A 133 20.73 23.33 26.55
CA VAL A 133 20.06 22.05 26.39
C VAL A 133 18.85 22.25 25.49
N THR A 134 18.69 21.41 24.49
CA THR A 134 17.58 21.53 23.53
C THR A 134 17.04 20.16 23.20
N PHE A 135 15.87 20.14 22.54
CA PHE A 135 15.16 18.90 22.23
C PHE A 135 15.15 18.66 20.75
N ALA A 136 15.38 17.41 20.38
CA ALA A 136 15.42 16.98 19.00
C ALA A 136 14.49 15.78 18.83
N THR A 137 13.66 15.81 17.78
CA THR A 137 12.62 14.81 17.55
C THR A 137 13.18 13.62 16.77
N ALA A 138 12.87 12.39 17.19
CA ALA A 138 13.36 11.17 16.53
C ALA A 138 12.89 11.02 15.07
N LEU A 139 11.67 11.47 14.79
CA LEU A 139 11.15 11.77 13.45
C LEU A 139 10.70 13.23 13.46
N THR A 140 10.67 13.91 12.31
CA THR A 140 9.92 15.17 12.25
C THR A 140 8.45 14.91 12.56
N LEU A 141 7.75 15.91 13.09
CA LEU A 141 6.29 15.81 13.30
C LEU A 141 5.55 15.51 11.99
N ALA A 142 6.12 15.92 10.85
CA ALA A 142 5.63 15.65 9.51
C ALA A 142 5.76 14.17 9.13
N GLU A 143 6.94 13.58 9.29
CA GLU A 143 7.18 12.15 9.05
C GLU A 143 6.32 11.27 9.97
N ALA A 144 6.28 11.59 11.28
CA ALA A 144 5.46 10.85 12.23
C ALA A 144 3.96 10.92 11.86
N TRP A 145 3.49 12.08 11.39
CA TRP A 145 2.13 12.25 10.88
C TRP A 145 1.85 11.36 9.68
N GLY A 146 2.75 11.38 8.69
CA GLY A 146 2.63 10.59 7.46
C GLY A 146 2.76 9.08 7.67
N GLN A 147 3.39 8.66 8.76
CA GLN A 147 3.54 7.25 9.12
C GLN A 147 2.40 6.73 10.04
N GLY A 148 1.38 7.55 10.34
CA GLY A 148 0.18 7.10 11.06
C GLY A 148 -0.18 7.89 12.32
N ALA A 149 0.63 8.86 12.77
CA ALA A 149 0.29 9.68 13.94
C ALA A 149 -0.93 10.59 13.70
N SER A 150 -1.35 10.74 12.44
CA SER A 150 -2.65 11.32 12.07
C SER A 150 -3.83 10.63 12.78
N GLN A 151 -3.72 9.32 13.07
CA GLN A 151 -4.78 8.52 13.72
C GLN A 151 -4.80 8.60 15.24
N TRP A 152 -3.76 9.15 15.84
CA TRP A 152 -3.66 9.24 17.28
C TRP A 152 -4.70 10.20 17.87
N THR A 153 -5.03 10.03 19.15
CA THR A 153 -5.72 11.06 19.91
C THR A 153 -4.83 12.30 20.05
N PRO A 154 -5.40 13.52 20.24
CA PRO A 154 -4.61 14.70 20.56
C PRO A 154 -3.67 14.50 21.76
N GLN A 155 -4.08 13.70 22.74
CA GLN A 155 -3.29 13.33 23.91
C GLN A 155 -2.09 12.45 23.55
N GLN A 156 -2.28 11.45 22.69
CA GLN A 156 -1.18 10.60 22.19
C GLN A 156 -0.19 11.40 21.33
N ARG A 157 -0.66 12.28 20.45
CA ARG A 157 0.24 13.18 19.70
C ARG A 157 1.00 14.14 20.60
N LEU A 158 0.34 14.67 21.64
CA LEU A 158 1.00 15.51 22.62
C LEU A 158 2.04 14.72 23.42
N ALA A 159 1.71 13.51 23.86
CA ALA A 159 2.65 12.62 24.55
C ALA A 159 3.87 12.36 23.67
N TRP A 160 3.66 11.96 22.41
CA TRP A 160 4.75 11.76 21.45
C TRP A 160 5.56 13.04 21.19
N ALA A 161 4.95 14.21 21.12
CA ALA A 161 5.71 15.45 20.91
C ALA A 161 6.47 15.93 22.16
N THR A 162 6.25 15.32 23.33
CA THR A 162 6.79 15.81 24.62
C THR A 162 7.51 14.75 25.45
N GLN A 163 7.50 13.49 25.01
CA GLN A 163 8.13 12.38 25.73
C GLN A 163 9.65 12.42 25.56
N VAL A 164 10.31 12.87 26.62
CA VAL A 164 11.76 13.05 26.70
C VAL A 164 12.44 11.89 27.40
N ASP A 165 13.62 11.50 26.93
CA ASP A 165 14.45 10.55 27.67
C ASP A 165 15.03 11.21 28.93
N ARG A 166 15.19 10.44 30.01
CA ARG A 166 15.91 10.88 31.20
C ARG A 166 17.40 10.65 31.02
N SER A 167 18.13 11.76 30.91
CA SER A 167 19.58 11.73 30.66
C SER A 167 20.37 10.95 31.71
N THR A 168 21.31 10.11 31.29
CA THR A 168 22.29 9.39 32.13
C THR A 168 23.66 9.32 31.44
N PRO A 169 24.78 9.17 32.17
CA PRO A 169 26.10 9.02 31.55
C PRO A 169 26.21 7.76 30.67
N ALA A 170 26.98 7.83 29.57
CA ALA A 170 27.16 6.72 28.63
C ALA A 170 27.76 5.44 29.28
N ALA A 171 28.75 5.60 30.16
CA ALA A 171 29.42 4.49 30.85
C ALA A 171 28.77 4.18 32.22
N GLY A 172 28.20 2.98 32.40
CA GLY A 172 27.96 2.48 33.76
C GLY A 172 26.90 1.40 33.97
N VAL A 173 25.76 1.39 33.29
CA VAL A 173 24.70 0.39 33.55
C VAL A 173 23.88 0.11 32.27
N GLN A 174 24.09 -1.02 31.62
CA GLN A 174 23.16 -1.57 30.61
C GLN A 174 22.17 -2.53 31.28
N THR A 175 21.15 -2.00 31.95
CA THR A 175 20.02 -2.81 32.42
C THR A 175 18.93 -2.88 31.34
N ARG A 176 18.23 -4.02 31.19
CA ARG A 176 17.07 -4.18 30.28
C ARG A 176 16.04 -3.04 30.40
N ALA A 177 15.83 -2.48 31.59
CA ALA A 177 14.93 -1.33 31.82
C ALA A 177 15.38 -0.03 31.11
N ARG A 178 16.69 0.18 30.89
CA ARG A 178 17.29 1.34 30.20
C ARG A 178 17.06 1.28 28.69
N ALA A 179 17.15 0.09 28.11
CA ALA A 179 16.82 -0.11 26.69
C ALA A 179 15.34 0.24 26.44
N VAL A 180 14.44 -0.21 27.31
CA VAL A 180 12.98 0.05 27.19
C VAL A 180 12.64 1.55 27.30
N SER A 181 13.34 2.34 28.14
CA SER A 181 13.06 3.77 28.28
C SER A 181 13.56 4.62 27.09
N ALA A 182 14.74 4.32 26.57
CA ALA A 182 15.28 4.99 25.38
C ALA A 182 14.47 4.65 24.11
N LEU A 183 13.95 3.42 24.02
CA LEU A 183 13.07 2.96 22.95
C LEU A 183 11.71 3.68 22.92
N ALA A 184 11.23 4.19 24.05
CA ALA A 184 9.96 4.90 24.16
C ALA A 184 10.09 6.42 24.03
N ALA A 185 11.29 6.98 24.18
CA ALA A 185 11.53 8.42 24.07
C ALA A 185 11.45 8.89 22.62
N THR A 186 10.74 9.99 22.40
CA THR A 186 10.48 10.57 21.06
C THR A 186 11.15 11.93 20.90
N GLN A 187 11.57 12.51 22.03
CA GLN A 187 12.33 13.73 22.17
C GLN A 187 13.65 13.42 22.88
N GLN A 188 14.77 13.58 22.18
CA GLN A 188 16.10 13.41 22.75
C GLN A 188 16.67 14.74 23.19
N ILE A 189 17.56 14.70 24.18
CA ILE A 189 18.23 15.88 24.69
C ILE A 189 19.57 16.06 23.96
N VAL A 190 19.74 17.18 23.28
CA VAL A 190 20.97 17.53 22.55
C VAL A 190 21.54 18.86 23.04
N SER A 191 22.83 19.10 22.81
CA SER A 191 23.43 20.38 23.17
C SER A 191 23.04 21.48 22.17
N GLU A 192 22.90 22.72 22.63
CA GLU A 192 22.56 23.85 21.76
C GLU A 192 23.63 24.12 20.70
N THR A 193 24.89 23.78 20.99
CA THR A 193 25.99 23.79 20.01
C THR A 193 25.75 22.77 18.91
N THR A 194 25.49 21.51 19.31
CA THR A 194 25.19 20.40 18.39
C THR A 194 24.00 20.71 17.50
N LYS A 195 22.96 21.32 18.08
CA LYS A 195 21.78 21.77 17.34
C LYS A 195 22.12 22.85 16.31
N LYS A 196 22.91 23.86 16.67
CA LYS A 196 23.28 24.93 15.73
C LYS A 196 24.14 24.42 14.59
N GLU A 197 25.04 23.48 14.87
CA GLU A 197 25.83 22.80 13.86
C GLU A 197 24.93 22.01 12.91
N ALA A 198 23.96 21.26 13.44
CA ALA A 198 22.95 20.56 12.67
C ALA A 198 22.05 21.49 11.82
N GLU A 199 21.56 22.60 12.39
CA GLU A 199 20.71 23.57 11.69
C GLU A 199 21.48 24.34 10.61
N ALA A 200 22.75 24.67 10.86
CA ALA A 200 23.62 25.29 9.87
C ALA A 200 23.90 24.38 8.67
N GLN A 201 23.94 23.06 8.89
CA GLN A 201 24.04 22.07 7.82
C GLN A 201 22.75 21.99 6.99
N VAL A 202 21.56 22.04 7.61
CA VAL A 202 20.26 22.06 6.91
C VAL A 202 20.04 23.33 6.08
N ALA A 203 20.61 24.46 6.51
CA ALA A 203 20.47 25.75 5.83
C ALA A 203 21.24 25.84 4.49
N LEU A 204 22.06 24.85 4.15
CA LEU A 204 22.82 24.78 2.88
C LEU A 204 21.96 24.41 1.64
N LYS A 205 20.65 24.65 1.71
CA LYS A 205 19.55 24.22 0.82
C LYS A 205 19.68 24.51 -0.69
N ASP A 206 20.69 25.25 -1.14
CA ASP A 206 20.84 25.73 -2.53
C ASP A 206 22.07 25.16 -3.28
N ARG A 207 22.49 23.94 -2.96
CA ARG A 207 23.64 23.31 -3.65
C ARG A 207 23.17 22.13 -4.48
N LYS A 208 23.44 22.20 -5.80
CA LYS A 208 23.24 21.17 -6.82
C LYS A 208 24.01 19.87 -6.49
N ILE A 209 23.58 19.18 -5.45
CA ILE A 209 23.98 17.83 -5.09
C ILE A 209 22.85 16.92 -5.57
N GLU A 210 23.17 15.77 -6.15
CA GLU A 210 22.13 14.81 -6.53
C GLU A 210 21.21 14.55 -5.35
N VAL A 211 19.91 14.64 -5.64
CA VAL A 211 18.80 14.76 -4.70
C VAL A 211 18.73 13.61 -3.69
N ILE A 212 19.41 12.49 -3.97
CA ILE A 212 19.34 11.23 -3.22
C ILE A 212 20.16 11.31 -1.92
N VAL A 213 21.47 11.58 -1.96
CA VAL A 213 22.34 11.56 -0.76
C VAL A 213 21.90 12.58 0.28
N TYR A 214 21.56 13.80 -0.16
CA TYR A 214 21.09 14.87 0.72
C TYR A 214 19.73 14.54 1.36
N ARG A 215 18.79 13.91 0.63
CA ARG A 215 17.49 13.49 1.19
C ARG A 215 17.60 12.29 2.11
N THR A 216 18.47 11.34 1.79
CA THR A 216 18.69 10.11 2.58
C THR A 216 19.30 10.43 3.94
N TYR A 217 20.26 11.36 3.98
CA TYR A 217 21.04 11.65 5.20
C TYR A 217 20.83 13.06 5.74
N CYS A 218 21.04 14.09 4.93
CA CYS A 218 21.17 15.48 5.41
C CYS A 218 19.82 16.23 5.58
N ASN A 219 18.67 15.66 5.22
CA ASN A 219 17.34 16.31 5.29
C ASN A 219 16.36 15.64 6.29
N ARG A 220 16.88 14.96 7.32
CA ARG A 220 16.09 14.27 8.36
C ARG A 220 15.77 15.18 9.55
N GLY A 221 15.02 14.67 10.54
CA GLY A 221 14.71 15.40 11.77
C GLY A 221 15.95 15.89 12.54
N LEU A 222 15.78 16.96 13.33
CA LEU A 222 16.85 17.65 14.07
C LEU A 222 17.70 16.71 14.95
N PHE A 223 17.11 15.59 15.40
CA PHE A 223 17.81 14.59 16.20
C PHE A 223 18.82 13.80 15.37
N THR A 224 18.38 13.30 14.21
CA THR A 224 19.23 12.62 13.24
C THR A 224 20.39 13.53 12.87
N LEU A 225 20.11 14.80 12.62
CA LEU A 225 21.12 15.81 12.27
C LEU A 225 22.07 16.17 13.42
N ALA A 226 21.58 16.25 14.66
CA ALA A 226 22.42 16.51 15.82
C ALA A 226 23.34 15.32 16.15
N ALA A 227 22.84 14.10 16.02
CA ALA A 227 23.65 12.88 16.15
C ALA A 227 24.70 12.75 15.01
N MET A 228 24.35 13.22 13.81
CA MET A 228 25.27 13.34 12.67
C MET A 228 26.31 14.44 12.89
N ALA A 229 25.96 15.56 13.51
CA ALA A 229 26.85 16.69 13.77
C ALA A 229 27.95 16.38 14.80
N THR A 230 27.72 15.43 15.71
CA THR A 230 28.75 14.92 16.62
C THR A 230 29.72 13.94 15.96
N ASN A 231 29.52 13.63 14.67
CA ASN A 231 30.40 12.78 13.90
C ASN A 231 31.11 13.61 12.82
N GLU A 232 32.42 13.85 12.98
CA GLU A 232 33.24 14.65 12.05
C GLU A 232 33.16 14.13 10.61
N PHE A 233 32.91 12.82 10.43
CA PHE A 233 32.68 12.14 9.16
C PHE A 233 31.47 12.69 8.39
N ILE A 234 30.31 12.81 9.04
CA ILE A 234 29.07 13.25 8.40
C ILE A 234 29.00 14.77 8.27
N VAL A 235 29.59 15.49 9.23
CA VAL A 235 29.79 16.95 9.17
C VAL A 235 30.56 17.35 7.91
N THR A 236 31.56 16.55 7.53
CA THR A 236 32.37 16.76 6.33
C THR A 236 31.53 16.56 5.06
N ILE A 237 30.71 15.49 5.00
CA ILE A 237 29.83 15.19 3.86
C ILE A 237 28.76 16.28 3.64
N CYS A 238 28.08 16.75 4.68
CA CYS A 238 26.99 17.73 4.53
C CYS A 238 27.46 19.21 4.40
N SER A 239 28.77 19.53 4.50
CA SER A 239 29.27 20.92 4.55
C SER A 239 30.02 21.44 3.31
N GLN A 240 30.49 20.57 2.40
CA GLN A 240 31.24 20.96 1.20
C GLN A 240 30.61 20.41 -0.10
N LYS A 241 31.11 20.88 -1.26
CA LYS A 241 30.78 20.29 -2.57
C LYS A 241 31.76 19.16 -2.82
N TRP A 242 31.28 17.93 -2.88
CA TRP A 242 32.10 16.75 -3.12
C TRP A 242 31.76 16.14 -4.48
N THR A 243 32.75 15.54 -5.12
CA THR A 243 32.52 14.61 -6.24
C THR A 243 32.24 13.21 -5.69
N ASP A 244 31.55 12.37 -6.46
CA ASP A 244 31.19 11.00 -6.03
C ASP A 244 32.41 10.18 -5.59
N ALA A 245 33.58 10.41 -6.22
CA ALA A 245 34.84 9.74 -5.88
C ALA A 245 35.46 10.17 -4.53
N GLU A 246 35.18 11.37 -4.05
CA GLU A 246 35.70 11.88 -2.78
C GLU A 246 34.82 11.43 -1.60
N VAL A 247 33.50 11.38 -1.81
CA VAL A 247 32.55 10.80 -0.84
C VAL A 247 32.84 9.30 -0.62
N LYS A 248 33.19 8.59 -1.70
CA LYS A 248 33.65 7.19 -1.74
C LYS A 248 34.84 6.88 -0.85
N ALA A 249 35.87 7.72 -0.91
CA ALA A 249 37.09 7.53 -0.13
C ALA A 249 36.86 7.72 1.37
N ILE A 250 35.89 8.56 1.72
CA ILE A 250 35.57 8.92 3.10
C ILE A 250 34.77 7.79 3.78
N LEU A 251 33.78 7.17 3.11
CA LEU A 251 32.90 6.09 3.63
C LEU A 251 33.62 4.80 4.08
N ASN A 252 34.87 4.58 3.67
CA ASN A 252 35.63 3.35 3.91
C ASN A 252 36.46 3.35 5.21
N ALA A 253 36.34 4.37 6.07
CA ALA A 253 37.13 4.50 7.30
C ALA A 253 36.24 4.55 8.58
N ASP A 254 36.45 3.60 9.49
CA ASP A 254 36.07 3.54 10.94
C ASP A 254 34.72 2.93 11.44
N ASP A 255 34.76 2.53 12.74
CA ASP A 255 33.82 1.88 13.69
C ASP A 255 32.33 2.36 13.74
N ALA A 256 31.77 2.83 12.63
CA ALA A 256 30.44 3.45 12.55
C ALA A 256 29.26 2.46 12.52
N ILE A 257 29.50 1.18 12.23
CA ILE A 257 28.46 0.16 11.99
C ILE A 257 27.65 -0.16 13.25
N ASP A 258 28.28 -0.31 14.41
CA ASP A 258 27.62 -0.64 15.68
C ASP A 258 26.55 0.39 16.09
N GLN A 259 26.82 1.68 15.89
CA GLN A 259 25.87 2.75 16.21
C GLN A 259 24.74 2.87 15.19
N ILE A 260 24.99 2.54 13.92
CA ILE A 260 23.98 2.48 12.87
C ILE A 260 22.98 1.35 13.19
N CYS A 261 23.47 0.18 13.57
CA CYS A 261 22.66 -1.00 13.89
C CYS A 261 21.73 -0.81 15.09
N TRP A 262 22.22 -0.19 16.16
CA TRP A 262 21.38 0.09 17.32
C TRP A 262 20.35 1.20 17.05
N ARG A 263 20.71 2.20 16.23
CA ARG A 263 19.83 3.33 15.91
C ARG A 263 18.64 2.94 15.03
N GLU A 264 18.86 2.17 13.97
CA GLU A 264 17.78 1.74 13.07
C GLU A 264 16.86 0.69 13.73
N GLY A 265 17.42 -0.20 14.57
CA GLY A 265 16.62 -1.09 15.41
C GLY A 265 15.74 -0.35 16.43
N SER A 266 16.25 0.74 17.03
CA SER A 266 15.48 1.61 17.93
C SER A 266 14.36 2.37 17.22
N ARG A 267 14.61 2.84 16.01
CA ARG A 267 13.63 3.53 15.15
C ARG A 267 12.45 2.61 14.82
N MET A 268 12.73 1.37 14.44
CA MET A 268 11.69 0.35 14.17
C MET A 268 10.84 0.07 15.41
N LEU A 269 11.48 -0.18 16.56
CA LEU A 269 10.78 -0.44 17.81
C LEU A 269 9.95 0.76 18.26
N ASN A 270 10.39 1.99 18.01
CA ASN A 270 9.61 3.20 18.29
C ASN A 270 8.41 3.33 17.32
N VAL A 271 8.63 3.23 16.01
CA VAL A 271 7.56 3.28 14.99
C VAL A 271 6.50 2.21 15.25
N VAL A 272 6.89 0.96 15.46
CA VAL A 272 5.96 -0.17 15.70
C VAL A 272 5.30 -0.09 17.09
N SER A 273 6.02 0.31 18.15
CA SER A 273 5.43 0.42 19.51
C SER A 273 4.40 1.53 19.63
N TRP A 274 4.44 2.52 18.74
CA TRP A 274 3.44 3.58 18.64
C TRP A 274 2.36 3.31 17.56
N GLY A 275 2.37 2.13 16.93
CA GLY A 275 1.38 1.71 15.93
C GLY A 275 1.51 2.43 14.58
N LEU A 276 2.69 2.99 14.28
CA LEU A 276 3.02 3.61 13.01
C LEU A 276 3.45 2.53 11.99
N SER A 277 3.32 2.87 10.71
CA SER A 277 3.67 2.00 9.59
C SER A 277 4.86 2.56 8.82
N LEU A 278 5.61 1.69 8.17
CA LEU A 278 6.71 2.06 7.28
C LEU A 278 6.22 1.98 5.84
N ALA A 279 6.62 2.94 4.99
CA ALA A 279 6.43 2.81 3.56
C ALA A 279 7.25 1.63 3.01
N PRO A 280 6.84 0.97 1.90
CA PRO A 280 7.52 -0.22 1.38
C PRO A 280 9.01 -0.02 1.07
N ASP A 281 9.38 1.15 0.57
CA ASP A 281 10.77 1.58 0.33
C ASP A 281 11.53 1.81 1.64
N GLU A 282 10.94 2.45 2.64
CA GLU A 282 11.54 2.66 3.96
C GLU A 282 11.75 1.33 4.68
N LEU A 283 10.84 0.37 4.49
CA LEU A 283 10.99 -1.00 4.96
C LEU A 283 12.14 -1.71 4.24
N GLN A 284 12.28 -1.52 2.92
CA GLN A 284 13.37 -2.08 2.11
C GLN A 284 14.73 -1.50 2.50
N GLN A 285 14.82 -0.19 2.75
CA GLN A 285 16.00 0.51 3.32
C GLN A 285 16.44 -0.16 4.61
N LEU A 286 15.48 -0.39 5.49
CA LEU A 286 15.70 -0.86 6.84
C LEU A 286 16.08 -2.34 6.88
N GLU A 287 15.40 -3.19 6.11
CA GLU A 287 15.69 -4.64 6.03
C GLU A 287 17.12 -4.91 5.57
N ALA A 288 17.61 -4.05 4.69
CA ALA A 288 18.86 -4.24 4.04
C ALA A 288 20.01 -3.76 4.99
N VAL A 289 19.81 -2.69 5.79
CA VAL A 289 20.79 -2.22 6.81
C VAL A 289 20.92 -3.27 7.91
N LEU A 290 19.81 -3.92 8.27
CA LEU A 290 19.78 -4.99 9.25
C LEU A 290 20.41 -6.30 8.74
N GLY A 291 20.56 -6.47 7.43
CA GLY A 291 21.35 -7.55 6.83
C GLY A 291 22.83 -7.43 7.19
N ILE A 292 23.39 -6.22 7.07
CA ILE A 292 24.77 -5.89 7.44
C ILE A 292 24.98 -6.10 8.95
N CYS A 293 24.04 -5.65 9.78
CA CYS A 293 24.09 -5.84 11.23
C CYS A 293 24.05 -7.30 11.69
N LYS A 294 23.43 -8.18 10.88
CA LYS A 294 23.34 -9.62 11.16
C LYS A 294 24.67 -10.32 10.90
N GLU A 295 25.38 -9.93 9.85
CA GLU A 295 26.69 -10.48 9.51
C GLU A 295 27.74 -10.13 10.58
N GLU A 296 27.56 -8.99 11.27
CA GLU A 296 28.37 -8.55 12.42
C GLU A 296 27.88 -9.07 13.79
N GLY A 297 26.87 -9.97 13.83
CA GLY A 297 26.46 -10.68 15.06
C GLY A 297 25.51 -9.94 16.04
N MET A 298 24.82 -8.89 15.61
CA MET A 298 23.94 -8.08 16.48
C MET A 298 22.45 -8.48 16.40
N LEU A 299 21.99 -9.33 17.34
CA LEU A 299 20.80 -10.19 17.21
C LEU A 299 19.40 -9.65 17.62
N SER A 300 19.21 -8.40 18.07
CA SER A 300 17.90 -8.01 18.64
C SER A 300 16.83 -7.51 17.65
N GLY A 301 17.21 -7.10 16.43
CA GLY A 301 16.26 -6.55 15.43
C GLY A 301 15.55 -7.62 14.58
N THR A 302 16.16 -8.79 14.41
CA THR A 302 15.73 -9.84 13.47
C THR A 302 14.46 -10.58 13.93
N TYR A 303 14.22 -10.63 15.25
CA TYR A 303 13.09 -11.35 15.85
C TYR A 303 11.74 -10.65 15.61
N VAL A 304 11.72 -9.33 15.50
CA VAL A 304 10.49 -8.52 15.37
C VAL A 304 9.98 -8.52 13.92
N ILE A 305 10.90 -8.52 12.94
CA ILE A 305 10.58 -8.58 11.51
C ILE A 305 10.01 -9.95 11.12
N ALA A 306 10.53 -11.03 11.72
CA ALA A 306 9.99 -12.37 11.51
C ALA A 306 8.50 -12.44 11.89
N MET A 307 8.09 -11.82 13.02
CA MET A 307 6.68 -11.81 13.41
C MET A 307 5.79 -10.96 12.48
N ALA A 308 6.25 -9.81 11.98
CA ALA A 308 5.48 -8.98 11.05
C ALA A 308 5.38 -9.62 9.65
N SER A 309 6.47 -10.17 9.13
CA SER A 309 6.50 -10.86 7.83
C SER A 309 5.64 -12.13 7.84
N GLU A 310 5.65 -12.91 8.94
CA GLU A 310 4.89 -14.15 9.09
C GLU A 310 3.38 -13.89 9.34
N GLN A 311 3.03 -12.83 10.06
CA GLN A 311 1.63 -12.43 10.29
C GLN A 311 0.96 -11.82 9.04
N TYR A 312 1.71 -11.13 8.18
CA TYR A 312 1.18 -10.43 7.00
C TYR A 312 1.59 -11.03 5.65
N LYS A 313 2.32 -12.16 5.65
CA LYS A 313 2.83 -12.87 4.45
C LYS A 313 3.67 -11.97 3.51
N ILE A 314 4.48 -11.08 4.07
CA ILE A 314 5.34 -10.18 3.29
C ILE A 314 6.60 -10.96 2.89
N ALA A 315 6.75 -11.28 1.61
CA ALA A 315 7.92 -11.96 1.06
C ALA A 315 9.04 -10.94 0.74
N ARG A 316 10.30 -11.28 1.07
CA ARG A 316 11.46 -10.51 0.62
C ARG A 316 11.49 -10.43 -0.91
N ILE A 317 11.70 -9.24 -1.46
CA ILE A 317 11.77 -9.00 -2.91
C ILE A 317 13.23 -9.01 -3.37
N PRO A 318 13.67 -9.99 -4.17
CA PRO A 318 15.01 -10.02 -4.77
C PRO A 318 15.26 -8.77 -5.65
N GLN A 319 16.50 -8.32 -5.77
CA GLN A 319 16.82 -7.08 -6.49
C GLN A 319 17.56 -7.36 -7.82
N PRO A 320 17.18 -6.72 -8.94
CA PRO A 320 18.00 -6.67 -10.16
C PRO A 320 19.29 -5.90 -9.91
N THR A 321 20.39 -6.40 -10.45
CA THR A 321 21.73 -5.81 -10.26
C THR A 321 22.22 -5.21 -11.57
N THR A 322 22.71 -3.98 -11.52
CA THR A 322 23.38 -3.33 -12.66
C THR A 322 24.80 -3.85 -12.77
N VAL A 323 25.18 -4.37 -13.94
CA VAL A 323 26.55 -4.80 -14.25
C VAL A 323 27.05 -3.99 -15.43
N THR A 324 28.15 -3.28 -15.23
CA THR A 324 28.86 -2.60 -16.32
C THR A 324 29.88 -3.57 -16.91
N THR A 325 29.73 -3.91 -18.18
CA THR A 325 30.74 -4.67 -18.92
C THR A 325 31.55 -3.70 -19.78
N SER A 326 32.83 -3.51 -19.45
CA SER A 326 33.77 -2.81 -20.32
C SER A 326 34.00 -3.61 -21.60
N VAL A 327 33.77 -2.98 -22.75
CA VAL A 327 34.16 -3.52 -24.06
C VAL A 327 35.22 -2.58 -24.58
N ILE A 328 36.46 -3.05 -24.59
CA ILE A 328 37.57 -2.33 -25.22
C ILE A 328 37.49 -2.63 -26.71
N ASP A 329 37.12 -1.62 -27.49
CA ASP A 329 37.09 -1.72 -28.95
C ASP A 329 38.52 -1.88 -29.51
N PRO A 330 38.68 -2.32 -30.77
CA PRO A 330 40.01 -2.50 -31.39
C PRO A 330 40.86 -1.22 -31.46
N ASP A 331 40.23 -0.05 -31.30
CA ASP A 331 40.85 1.27 -31.20
C ASP A 331 41.30 1.64 -29.77
N GLY A 332 41.11 0.73 -28.79
CA GLY A 332 41.50 0.92 -27.40
C GLY A 332 40.52 1.77 -26.58
N VAL A 333 39.35 2.09 -27.14
CA VAL A 333 38.31 2.86 -26.45
C VAL A 333 37.42 1.92 -25.64
N ASP A 334 37.36 2.10 -24.32
CA ASP A 334 36.34 1.43 -23.49
C ASP A 334 34.98 2.08 -23.74
N ARG A 335 34.09 1.36 -24.42
CA ARG A 335 32.70 1.78 -24.68
C ARG A 335 31.71 1.10 -23.75
N GLY A 336 32.12 0.81 -22.52
CA GLY A 336 31.38 0.04 -21.52
C GLY A 336 29.86 0.07 -21.65
N THR A 337 29.26 -1.12 -21.74
CA THR A 337 27.81 -1.30 -21.83
C THR A 337 27.24 -1.59 -20.46
N THR A 338 26.31 -0.76 -20.00
CA THR A 338 25.59 -0.99 -18.75
C THR A 338 24.40 -1.91 -19.02
N VAL A 339 24.38 -3.09 -18.40
CA VAL A 339 23.31 -4.08 -18.56
C VAL A 339 22.74 -4.44 -17.19
N VAL A 340 21.42 -4.46 -17.07
CA VAL A 340 20.74 -4.91 -15.85
C VAL A 340 20.57 -6.43 -15.90
N LYS A 341 21.04 -7.15 -14.88
CA LYS A 341 20.80 -8.58 -14.71
C LYS A 341 19.62 -8.80 -13.77
N VAL A 342 18.66 -9.61 -14.22
CA VAL A 342 17.52 -10.06 -13.41
C VAL A 342 18.00 -11.20 -12.49
N PRO A 343 17.61 -11.25 -11.21
CA PRO A 343 18.14 -12.22 -10.26
C PRO A 343 17.53 -13.63 -10.42
N PHE A 344 16.76 -13.84 -11.49
CA PHE A 344 16.08 -15.10 -11.81
C PHE A 344 16.45 -15.50 -13.23
N GLN A 345 17.10 -16.65 -13.40
CA GLN A 345 17.34 -17.23 -14.73
C GLN A 345 16.64 -18.58 -14.91
N ASP A 346 16.21 -19.22 -13.82
CA ASP A 346 15.37 -20.42 -13.85
C ASP A 346 13.91 -20.08 -13.56
N TYR A 347 13.02 -21.09 -13.61
CA TYR A 347 11.62 -20.98 -13.20
C TYR A 347 11.30 -21.91 -12.01
N SER A 348 12.27 -22.08 -11.10
CA SER A 348 12.15 -22.97 -9.94
C SER A 348 11.36 -22.40 -8.76
N GLY A 349 10.96 -21.11 -8.85
CA GLY A 349 10.25 -20.41 -7.79
C GLY A 349 8.89 -21.05 -7.45
N GLN A 350 8.58 -21.15 -6.16
CA GLN A 350 7.26 -21.59 -5.70
C GLN A 350 6.21 -20.50 -6.01
N ALA A 351 5.01 -20.91 -6.43
CA ALA A 351 3.90 -20.00 -6.64
C ALA A 351 3.55 -19.23 -5.35
N THR A 352 3.50 -17.90 -5.44
CA THR A 352 3.11 -16.99 -4.35
C THR A 352 1.63 -16.61 -4.43
N THR A 353 0.98 -16.83 -5.58
CA THR A 353 -0.44 -16.55 -5.78
C THR A 353 -1.23 -17.82 -6.14
N ALA A 354 -2.53 -17.77 -5.91
CA ALA A 354 -3.46 -18.66 -6.62
C ALA A 354 -3.41 -18.39 -8.14
N PRO A 355 -3.91 -19.32 -8.98
CA PRO A 355 -4.04 -19.06 -10.42
C PRO A 355 -4.84 -17.79 -10.67
N ILE A 356 -4.27 -16.86 -11.44
CA ILE A 356 -4.90 -15.59 -11.79
C ILE A 356 -6.08 -15.89 -12.71
N THR A 357 -7.27 -15.43 -12.32
CA THR A 357 -8.50 -15.63 -13.08
C THR A 357 -8.85 -14.39 -13.88
N SER A 358 -9.86 -14.49 -14.74
CA SER A 358 -10.39 -13.32 -15.48
C SER A 358 -10.92 -12.22 -14.55
N GLU A 359 -11.26 -12.55 -13.30
CA GLU A 359 -11.80 -11.63 -12.30
C GLU A 359 -10.84 -10.51 -11.91
N LEU A 360 -9.55 -10.66 -12.20
CA LEU A 360 -8.59 -9.58 -12.06
C LEU A 360 -8.95 -8.36 -12.95
N PHE A 361 -9.56 -8.62 -14.11
CA PHE A 361 -9.84 -7.64 -15.16
C PHE A 361 -11.29 -7.14 -15.10
N GLY A 362 -11.54 -6.16 -14.23
CA GLY A 362 -12.78 -5.41 -14.16
C GLY A 362 -12.76 -4.15 -15.01
N VAL A 363 -13.93 -3.69 -15.46
CA VAL A 363 -14.10 -2.40 -16.14
C VAL A 363 -15.41 -1.76 -15.70
N ALA A 364 -15.40 -0.45 -15.52
CA ALA A 364 -16.64 0.32 -15.51
C ALA A 364 -17.05 0.55 -16.98
N ALA A 365 -18.20 0.02 -17.39
CA ALA A 365 -18.70 0.14 -18.76
C ALA A 365 -20.23 0.26 -18.75
N PRO A 366 -20.76 1.48 -18.86
CA PRO A 366 -22.19 1.72 -19.03
C PRO A 366 -22.70 1.02 -20.29
N VAL A 367 -23.84 0.33 -20.18
CA VAL A 367 -24.44 -0.40 -21.31
C VAL A 367 -24.76 0.52 -22.50
N ASP A 368 -25.07 1.80 -22.23
CA ASP A 368 -25.36 2.82 -23.24
C ASP A 368 -24.14 3.14 -24.12
N TRP A 369 -22.94 2.80 -23.68
CA TRP A 369 -21.69 3.03 -24.42
C TRP A 369 -21.15 1.75 -25.08
N GLY A 370 -21.96 0.69 -25.08
CA GLY A 370 -21.70 -0.55 -25.78
C GLY A 370 -20.76 -1.50 -25.04
N ASP A 371 -20.46 -2.59 -25.74
CA ASP A 371 -19.53 -3.62 -25.26
C ASP A 371 -18.10 -3.07 -25.18
N PRO A 372 -17.39 -3.29 -24.05
CA PRO A 372 -16.01 -2.85 -23.93
C PRO A 372 -15.02 -3.52 -24.91
N GLY A 373 -15.40 -4.59 -25.62
CA GLY A 373 -14.58 -5.18 -26.69
C GLY A 373 -13.24 -5.79 -26.22
N VAL A 374 -13.05 -5.88 -24.91
CA VAL A 374 -11.88 -6.44 -24.22
C VAL A 374 -12.30 -7.59 -23.31
N PRO A 375 -11.43 -8.60 -23.10
CA PRO A 375 -11.70 -9.66 -22.13
C PRO A 375 -12.01 -9.08 -20.75
N THR A 376 -13.25 -9.29 -20.29
CA THR A 376 -13.80 -8.64 -19.09
C THR A 376 -14.26 -9.70 -18.10
N GLY A 377 -13.65 -9.72 -16.91
CA GLY A 377 -14.10 -10.56 -15.80
C GLY A 377 -15.21 -9.94 -14.98
N TYR A 378 -15.23 -8.61 -14.85
CA TYR A 378 -16.23 -7.87 -14.08
C TYR A 378 -16.69 -6.58 -14.77
N LEU A 379 -18.00 -6.31 -14.69
CA LEU A 379 -18.60 -5.00 -14.93
C LEU A 379 -18.98 -4.35 -13.58
N ARG A 380 -18.50 -3.13 -13.31
CA ARG A 380 -18.90 -2.33 -12.13
C ARG A 380 -19.86 -1.21 -12.50
N LEU A 381 -20.91 -1.01 -11.69
CA LEU A 381 -22.11 -0.28 -12.09
C LEU A 381 -22.41 1.01 -11.27
N TRP A 382 -21.43 1.87 -10.99
CA TRP A 382 -21.69 3.19 -10.38
C TRP A 382 -22.18 4.21 -11.43
N ASP A 383 -21.38 4.47 -12.47
CA ASP A 383 -21.71 5.41 -13.57
C ASP A 383 -22.52 4.76 -14.72
N ALA A 384 -23.21 3.66 -14.45
CA ALA A 384 -23.94 2.90 -15.47
C ALA A 384 -25.42 3.29 -15.61
N GLY A 385 -25.87 4.35 -14.92
CA GLY A 385 -27.26 4.81 -14.98
C GLY A 385 -28.23 3.90 -14.21
N VAL A 386 -27.74 3.20 -13.19
CA VAL A 386 -28.50 2.21 -12.39
C VAL A 386 -28.37 2.47 -10.88
N SER A 387 -28.17 3.72 -10.49
CA SER A 387 -28.18 4.11 -9.07
C SER A 387 -29.55 3.89 -8.43
N TRP A 388 -29.64 3.86 -7.09
CA TRP A 388 -30.92 3.68 -6.41
C TRP A 388 -31.91 4.79 -6.76
N ARG A 389 -31.45 6.05 -6.76
CA ARG A 389 -32.25 7.21 -7.20
C ARG A 389 -32.73 7.11 -8.64
N GLN A 390 -31.90 6.60 -9.55
CA GLN A 390 -32.25 6.49 -10.98
C GLN A 390 -33.27 5.36 -11.22
N MET A 391 -33.09 4.22 -10.58
CA MET A 391 -33.96 3.06 -10.75
C MET A 391 -35.27 3.17 -9.98
N GLN A 392 -35.29 3.90 -8.86
CA GLN A 392 -36.47 4.06 -8.00
C GLN A 392 -36.69 5.52 -7.59
N PRO A 393 -37.01 6.42 -8.54
CA PRO A 393 -37.20 7.85 -8.26
C PRO A 393 -38.48 8.16 -7.46
N ASP A 394 -39.40 7.20 -7.37
CA ASP A 394 -40.70 7.31 -6.70
C ASP A 394 -40.96 6.01 -5.92
N LYS A 395 -41.37 6.12 -4.65
CA LYS A 395 -41.57 4.98 -3.76
C LYS A 395 -42.72 4.08 -4.23
N ASP A 396 -43.75 4.69 -4.79
CA ASP A 396 -45.02 4.03 -5.11
C ASP A 396 -45.05 3.45 -6.53
N LYS A 397 -43.99 3.68 -7.32
CA LYS A 397 -43.82 3.11 -8.65
C LYS A 397 -42.92 1.88 -8.63
N PRO A 398 -43.12 0.93 -9.57
CA PRO A 398 -42.17 -0.16 -9.76
C PRO A 398 -40.76 0.37 -10.05
N ILE A 399 -39.75 -0.37 -9.59
CA ILE A 399 -38.35 -0.12 -9.94
C ILE A 399 -38.20 -0.25 -11.46
N ASP A 400 -37.52 0.71 -12.09
CA ASP A 400 -37.14 0.65 -13.50
C ASP A 400 -35.94 -0.27 -13.68
N TRP A 401 -36.20 -1.46 -14.21
CA TRP A 401 -35.20 -2.50 -14.46
C TRP A 401 -34.50 -2.36 -15.81
N THR A 402 -34.94 -1.45 -16.69
CA THR A 402 -34.59 -1.46 -18.12
C THR A 402 -33.08 -1.48 -18.37
N LYS A 403 -32.33 -0.54 -17.77
CA LYS A 403 -30.87 -0.45 -17.95
C LYS A 403 -30.12 -1.58 -17.26
N LEU A 404 -30.57 -2.00 -16.08
CA LEU A 404 -29.92 -3.09 -15.37
C LEU A 404 -30.13 -4.44 -16.08
N ASP A 405 -31.32 -4.70 -16.61
CA ASP A 405 -31.60 -5.88 -17.44
C ASP A 405 -30.72 -5.89 -18.71
N ALA A 406 -30.60 -4.76 -19.40
CA ALA A 406 -29.71 -4.63 -20.56
C ALA A 406 -28.23 -4.87 -20.19
N THR A 407 -27.80 -4.35 -19.04
CA THR A 407 -26.45 -4.56 -18.51
C THR A 407 -26.20 -6.03 -18.17
N MET A 408 -27.16 -6.70 -17.53
CA MET A 408 -27.05 -8.12 -17.18
C MET A 408 -27.02 -9.01 -18.45
N ALA A 409 -27.79 -8.64 -19.49
CA ALA A 409 -27.73 -9.30 -20.79
C ALA A 409 -26.36 -9.13 -21.47
N MET A 410 -25.80 -7.92 -21.44
CA MET A 410 -24.44 -7.65 -21.91
C MET A 410 -23.41 -8.48 -21.14
N ALA A 411 -23.48 -8.47 -19.81
CA ALA A 411 -22.59 -9.25 -18.93
C ALA A 411 -22.63 -10.75 -19.28
N SER A 412 -23.84 -11.30 -19.45
CA SER A 412 -24.03 -12.69 -19.85
C SER A 412 -23.41 -13.00 -21.22
N ARG A 413 -23.52 -12.08 -22.18
CA ARG A 413 -22.99 -12.25 -23.54
C ARG A 413 -21.46 -12.24 -23.57
N ILE A 414 -20.83 -11.38 -22.77
CA ILE A 414 -19.37 -11.26 -22.71
C ILE A 414 -18.72 -12.16 -21.65
N GLY A 415 -19.53 -12.92 -20.89
CA GLY A 415 -19.05 -13.80 -19.82
C GLY A 415 -18.56 -13.06 -18.58
N ALA A 416 -18.93 -11.79 -18.40
CA ALA A 416 -18.53 -10.98 -17.25
C ALA A 416 -19.45 -11.22 -16.05
N LYS A 417 -18.87 -11.17 -14.85
CA LYS A 417 -19.61 -11.02 -13.60
C LYS A 417 -20.02 -9.55 -13.43
N VAL A 418 -21.00 -9.31 -12.56
CA VAL A 418 -21.46 -7.96 -12.24
C VAL A 418 -21.20 -7.62 -10.78
N MET A 419 -20.67 -6.41 -10.57
CA MET A 419 -20.61 -5.69 -9.31
C MET A 419 -21.62 -4.54 -9.31
N TYR A 420 -22.65 -4.65 -8.48
CA TYR A 420 -23.61 -3.57 -8.27
C TYR A 420 -23.14 -2.64 -7.15
N VAL A 421 -23.19 -1.33 -7.36
CA VAL A 421 -22.80 -0.33 -6.37
C VAL A 421 -24.05 0.34 -5.83
N LEU A 422 -24.35 0.14 -4.54
CA LEU A 422 -25.44 0.87 -3.90
C LEU A 422 -25.02 2.34 -3.74
N GLY A 423 -25.94 3.27 -3.96
CA GLY A 423 -25.72 4.66 -3.63
C GLY A 423 -26.73 5.57 -4.29
N ASP A 424 -26.53 6.88 -4.07
CA ASP A 424 -27.41 7.95 -4.55
C ASP A 424 -28.85 7.78 -4.04
N THR A 425 -29.12 8.29 -2.84
CA THR A 425 -30.41 8.12 -2.16
C THR A 425 -31.52 8.82 -2.95
N PRO A 426 -32.66 8.17 -3.28
CA PRO A 426 -33.77 8.84 -3.96
C PRO A 426 -34.38 9.95 -3.10
N GLY A 427 -34.92 10.98 -3.75
CA GLY A 427 -35.54 12.11 -3.08
C GLY A 427 -36.65 11.71 -2.10
N TRP A 428 -37.46 10.72 -2.44
CA TRP A 428 -38.54 10.25 -1.54
C TRP A 428 -38.01 9.63 -0.25
N ALA A 429 -36.77 9.09 -0.23
CA ALA A 429 -36.20 8.44 0.94
C ALA A 429 -35.48 9.44 1.89
N ASN A 430 -35.14 10.63 1.41
CA ASN A 430 -34.37 11.63 2.18
C ASN A 430 -35.03 13.03 2.28
N GLY A 431 -36.31 13.13 1.93
CA GLY A 431 -37.06 14.40 2.01
C GLY A 431 -36.71 15.39 0.89
N GLY A 432 -36.38 14.88 -0.30
CA GLY A 432 -36.13 15.67 -1.52
C GLY A 432 -34.74 16.29 -1.59
N LYS A 433 -33.78 15.81 -0.79
CA LYS A 433 -32.42 16.37 -0.70
C LYS A 433 -31.50 15.78 -1.78
N SER A 434 -30.23 16.21 -1.81
CA SER A 434 -29.22 15.64 -2.70
C SER A 434 -29.02 14.14 -2.45
N GLY A 435 -28.49 13.42 -3.44
CA GLY A 435 -28.25 11.96 -3.36
C GLY A 435 -27.29 11.55 -2.24
N ALA A 436 -26.41 12.47 -1.86
CA ALA A 436 -25.44 12.28 -0.79
C ALA A 436 -26.09 12.23 0.61
N VAL A 437 -27.30 12.79 0.77
CA VAL A 437 -27.99 12.71 2.06
C VAL A 437 -28.52 11.29 2.27
N PRO A 438 -28.17 10.62 3.38
CA PRO A 438 -28.65 9.28 3.68
C PRO A 438 -30.18 9.18 3.68
N PRO A 439 -30.76 8.00 3.44
CA PRO A 439 -32.18 7.81 3.63
C PRO A 439 -32.54 8.01 5.10
N THR A 440 -33.68 8.63 5.34
CA THR A 440 -34.25 8.80 6.70
C THR A 440 -34.58 7.45 7.36
N ASN A 441 -34.75 6.40 6.56
CA ASN A 441 -34.87 5.02 7.01
C ASN A 441 -33.90 4.12 6.20
N LEU A 442 -32.87 3.59 6.86
CA LEU A 442 -31.88 2.71 6.23
C LEU A 442 -32.50 1.41 5.67
N ASP A 443 -33.67 0.99 6.17
CA ASP A 443 -34.37 -0.20 5.65
C ASP A 443 -34.93 0.01 4.25
N ASP A 444 -35.17 1.25 3.81
CA ASP A 444 -35.57 1.51 2.42
C ASP A 444 -34.46 1.10 1.44
N ALA A 445 -33.20 1.43 1.74
CA ALA A 445 -32.05 1.01 0.95
C ALA A 445 -31.84 -0.51 1.01
N ALA A 446 -31.97 -1.11 2.20
CA ALA A 446 -31.85 -2.56 2.38
C ALA A 446 -32.97 -3.34 1.65
N ARG A 447 -34.20 -2.82 1.58
CA ARG A 447 -35.27 -3.40 0.77
C ARG A 447 -35.00 -3.29 -0.71
N PHE A 448 -34.49 -2.14 -1.18
CA PHE A 448 -34.13 -1.97 -2.58
C PHE A 448 -33.05 -2.97 -3.00
N ILE A 449 -31.96 -3.11 -2.24
CA ILE A 449 -30.89 -4.06 -2.57
C ILE A 449 -31.36 -5.53 -2.49
N SER A 450 -32.28 -5.85 -1.57
CA SER A 450 -32.91 -7.17 -1.51
C SER A 450 -33.73 -7.48 -2.78
N GLN A 451 -34.39 -6.48 -3.38
CA GLN A 451 -35.14 -6.65 -4.63
C GLN A 451 -34.20 -6.86 -5.81
N VAL A 452 -33.10 -6.09 -5.89
CA VAL A 452 -32.02 -6.29 -6.89
C VAL A 452 -31.46 -7.72 -6.76
N CYS A 453 -31.07 -8.12 -5.55
CA CYS A 453 -30.56 -9.45 -5.23
C CYS A 453 -31.53 -10.58 -5.62
N SER A 454 -32.82 -10.41 -5.33
CA SER A 454 -33.85 -11.42 -5.61
C SER A 454 -34.11 -11.57 -7.11
N ARG A 455 -34.13 -10.46 -7.86
CA ARG A 455 -34.37 -10.45 -9.30
C ARG A 455 -33.30 -11.24 -10.06
N TYR A 456 -32.03 -11.06 -9.69
CA TYR A 456 -30.90 -11.67 -10.38
C TYR A 456 -30.28 -12.85 -9.62
N LYS A 457 -31.07 -13.67 -8.92
CA LYS A 457 -30.55 -14.90 -8.28
C LYS A 457 -30.37 -16.08 -9.26
N GLY A 458 -30.96 -15.98 -10.46
CA GLY A 458 -31.01 -17.03 -11.48
C GLY A 458 -29.71 -17.22 -12.28
N SER A 459 -29.84 -17.57 -13.56
CA SER A 459 -28.73 -18.07 -14.39
C SER A 459 -27.53 -17.13 -14.55
N THR A 460 -27.74 -15.82 -14.47
CA THR A 460 -26.66 -14.80 -14.52
C THR A 460 -26.75 -13.93 -13.28
N PRO A 461 -26.18 -14.35 -12.12
CA PRO A 461 -26.37 -13.60 -10.90
C PRO A 461 -25.35 -12.48 -10.71
N ILE A 462 -25.79 -11.39 -10.08
CA ILE A 462 -24.90 -10.35 -9.57
C ILE A 462 -24.03 -10.99 -8.47
N ARG A 463 -22.71 -10.98 -8.66
CA ARG A 463 -21.77 -11.73 -7.79
C ARG A 463 -21.17 -10.88 -6.68
N ALA A 464 -21.15 -9.57 -6.88
CA ALA A 464 -20.56 -8.61 -5.96
C ALA A 464 -21.49 -7.42 -5.77
N PHE A 465 -21.52 -6.91 -4.56
CA PHE A 465 -22.20 -5.69 -4.18
C PHE A 465 -21.20 -4.80 -3.46
N GLU A 466 -21.28 -3.49 -3.69
CA GLU A 466 -20.51 -2.51 -2.94
C GLU A 466 -21.48 -1.71 -2.07
N ALA A 467 -21.17 -1.58 -0.78
CA ALA A 467 -22.10 -1.02 0.20
C ALA A 467 -22.43 0.45 -0.06
N TRP A 468 -21.47 1.21 -0.57
CA TRP A 468 -21.64 2.58 -1.04
C TRP A 468 -20.45 3.01 -1.92
N ASN A 469 -20.62 4.03 -2.79
CA ASN A 469 -19.51 4.64 -3.52
C ASN A 469 -18.87 5.77 -2.70
N GLU A 470 -17.56 5.65 -2.41
CA GLU A 470 -16.75 6.69 -1.74
C GLU A 470 -17.45 7.36 -0.56
N GLY A 471 -18.08 6.57 0.31
CA GLY A 471 -18.86 7.06 1.45
C GLY A 471 -18.05 7.87 2.47
N ASN A 472 -16.72 7.90 2.35
CA ASN A 472 -15.86 8.80 3.11
C ASN A 472 -15.95 10.28 2.65
N LEU A 473 -16.49 10.56 1.46
CA LEU A 473 -16.61 11.89 0.88
C LEU A 473 -18.01 12.48 1.04
N GLU A 474 -18.09 13.75 1.44
CA GLU A 474 -19.36 14.48 1.58
C GLU A 474 -20.14 14.61 0.27
N THR A 475 -19.44 14.51 -0.87
CA THR A 475 -20.06 14.47 -2.21
C THR A 475 -20.97 13.26 -2.40
N PHE A 476 -20.70 12.14 -1.71
CA PHE A 476 -21.43 10.88 -1.86
C PHE A 476 -22.19 10.46 -0.61
N TRP A 477 -21.77 10.93 0.57
CA TRP A 477 -22.40 10.60 1.84
C TRP A 477 -22.23 11.71 2.88
N THR A 478 -23.32 12.31 3.33
CA THR A 478 -23.30 13.35 4.38
C THR A 478 -23.67 12.82 5.76
N GLY A 479 -23.94 11.51 5.89
CA GLY A 479 -24.29 10.87 7.16
C GLY A 479 -23.08 10.62 8.06
N SER A 480 -23.33 10.09 9.26
CA SER A 480 -22.22 9.61 10.10
C SER A 480 -21.63 8.32 9.53
N MET A 481 -20.39 8.00 9.90
CA MET A 481 -19.78 6.72 9.52
C MET A 481 -20.43 5.53 10.25
N SER A 482 -21.06 5.79 11.41
CA SER A 482 -21.90 4.80 12.11
C SER A 482 -23.15 4.46 11.30
N ASP A 483 -23.83 5.46 10.71
CA ASP A 483 -24.99 5.24 9.85
C ASP A 483 -24.60 4.44 8.60
N LEU A 484 -23.43 4.75 8.00
CA LEU A 484 -22.90 4.02 6.85
C LEU A 484 -22.58 2.56 7.20
N ALA A 485 -21.97 2.31 8.37
CA ALA A 485 -21.69 0.96 8.86
C ALA A 485 -22.96 0.17 9.21
N GLU A 486 -23.98 0.85 9.74
CA GLU A 486 -25.29 0.25 9.97
C GLU A 486 -25.98 -0.11 8.65
N LEU A 487 -25.98 0.79 7.66
CA LEU A 487 -26.47 0.50 6.31
C LEU A 487 -25.75 -0.71 5.72
N THR A 488 -24.42 -0.74 5.81
CA THR A 488 -23.58 -1.86 5.37
C THR A 488 -24.03 -3.18 6.00
N SER A 489 -24.31 -3.19 7.31
CA SER A 489 -24.77 -4.38 8.04
C SER A 489 -26.14 -4.88 7.56
N ARG A 490 -27.07 -3.95 7.31
CA ARG A 490 -28.41 -4.26 6.81
C ARG A 490 -28.35 -4.79 5.38
N VAL A 491 -27.55 -4.16 4.51
CA VAL A 491 -27.30 -4.61 3.13
C VAL A 491 -26.68 -6.01 3.12
N HIS A 492 -25.65 -6.26 3.94
CA HIS A 492 -24.97 -7.57 4.03
C HIS A 492 -25.95 -8.70 4.32
N SER A 493 -26.84 -8.48 5.28
CA SER A 493 -27.86 -9.45 5.68
C SER A 493 -28.82 -9.81 4.54
N ASN A 494 -29.08 -8.88 3.61
CA ASN A 494 -29.97 -9.07 2.47
C ASN A 494 -29.27 -9.68 1.24
N VAL A 495 -27.98 -9.39 1.03
CA VAL A 495 -27.26 -9.85 -0.18
C VAL A 495 -26.55 -11.20 -0.03
N ARG A 496 -26.36 -11.69 1.21
CA ARG A 496 -25.64 -12.96 1.50
C ARG A 496 -26.11 -14.18 0.69
N ALA A 497 -27.37 -14.17 0.24
CA ALA A 497 -27.98 -15.28 -0.48
C ALA A 497 -27.79 -15.22 -2.01
N CYS A 498 -27.26 -14.13 -2.56
CA CYS A 498 -27.07 -13.93 -4.00
C CYS A 498 -25.64 -13.49 -4.38
N GLY A 499 -24.89 -12.87 -3.47
CA GLY A 499 -23.54 -12.41 -3.76
C GLY A 499 -22.75 -12.05 -2.51
N LYS A 500 -21.56 -11.50 -2.73
CA LYS A 500 -20.68 -10.97 -1.68
C LYS A 500 -20.88 -9.47 -1.52
N LEU A 501 -20.84 -8.96 -0.28
CA LEU A 501 -20.83 -7.52 -0.03
C LEU A 501 -19.42 -7.03 0.25
N TYR A 502 -18.95 -6.05 -0.48
CA TYR A 502 -17.75 -5.30 -0.18
C TYR A 502 -18.09 -4.02 0.58
N ALA A 503 -17.16 -3.57 1.42
CA ALA A 503 -17.27 -2.29 2.11
C ALA A 503 -17.54 -1.13 1.15
N SER A 504 -17.97 0.03 1.68
CA SER A 504 -17.94 1.26 0.88
C SER A 504 -16.53 1.48 0.34
N SER A 505 -16.39 1.89 -0.93
CA SER A 505 -15.09 2.33 -1.44
C SER A 505 -14.61 3.57 -0.73
N THR A 506 -13.31 3.84 -0.91
CA THR A 506 -12.66 5.10 -0.58
C THR A 506 -11.66 5.46 -1.66
N GLY A 507 -11.64 6.73 -2.08
CA GLY A 507 -10.53 7.28 -2.86
C GLY A 507 -9.34 7.63 -1.97
N THR A 508 -8.14 7.24 -2.38
CA THR A 508 -6.86 7.56 -1.70
C THR A 508 -6.44 9.02 -1.93
N ARG A 509 -6.78 9.57 -3.11
CA ARG A 509 -6.45 10.95 -3.52
C ARG A 509 -7.07 12.04 -2.64
N SER A 510 -8.25 11.79 -2.06
CA SER A 510 -8.88 12.70 -1.08
C SER A 510 -8.30 12.44 0.31
N THR A 511 -7.03 12.76 0.45
CA THR A 511 -6.18 12.31 1.55
C THR A 511 -6.72 12.63 2.95
N ASN A 512 -7.44 13.74 3.14
CA ASN A 512 -8.02 14.08 4.45
C ASN A 512 -9.20 13.17 4.80
N ALA A 513 -10.12 12.97 3.85
CA ALA A 513 -11.28 12.10 4.06
C ALA A 513 -10.84 10.63 4.17
N PHE A 514 -9.88 10.22 3.35
CA PHE A 514 -9.21 8.91 3.44
C PHE A 514 -8.61 8.68 4.83
N ALA A 515 -7.83 9.64 5.35
CA ALA A 515 -7.16 9.50 6.64
C ALA A 515 -8.10 9.73 7.85
N THR A 516 -9.27 10.33 7.72
CA THR A 516 -10.12 10.64 8.89
C THR A 516 -11.42 9.85 8.91
N LYS A 517 -12.17 9.84 7.81
CA LYS A 517 -13.51 9.26 7.72
C LYS A 517 -13.47 7.75 7.49
N TYR A 518 -12.56 7.26 6.64
CA TYR A 518 -12.49 5.83 6.37
C TYR A 518 -12.09 5.00 7.61
N PRO A 519 -11.07 5.39 8.41
CA PRO A 519 -10.79 4.74 9.70
C PRO A 519 -11.97 4.78 10.67
N GLU A 520 -12.74 5.87 10.70
CA GLU A 520 -13.96 5.96 11.50
C GLU A 520 -14.99 4.91 11.05
N TYR A 521 -15.21 4.77 9.75
CA TYR A 521 -16.06 3.72 9.19
C TYR A 521 -15.57 2.31 9.53
N LEU A 522 -14.26 2.03 9.41
CA LEU A 522 -13.70 0.73 9.78
C LEU A 522 -13.90 0.40 11.26
N ARG A 523 -13.72 1.35 12.18
CA ARG A 523 -14.02 1.16 13.61
C ARG A 523 -15.50 0.89 13.86
N GLU A 524 -16.40 1.50 13.09
CA GLU A 524 -17.84 1.23 13.17
C GLU A 524 -18.21 -0.14 12.59
N LEU A 525 -17.48 -0.63 11.58
CA LEU A 525 -17.59 -2.01 11.10
C LEU A 525 -17.05 -3.03 12.13
N GLU A 526 -15.93 -2.73 12.81
CA GLU A 526 -15.37 -3.57 13.88
C GLU A 526 -16.40 -3.80 14.99
N LYS A 527 -17.06 -2.73 15.46
CA LYS A 527 -18.17 -2.80 16.44
C LYS A 527 -19.34 -3.68 16.00
N ARG A 528 -19.45 -3.93 14.69
CA ARG A 528 -20.52 -4.71 14.04
C ARG A 528 -20.01 -6.06 13.53
N TYR A 529 -18.84 -6.51 13.99
CA TYR A 529 -18.23 -7.80 13.63
C TYR A 529 -17.92 -7.94 12.13
N TRP A 530 -17.55 -6.84 11.48
CA TRP A 530 -17.10 -6.80 10.09
C TRP A 530 -18.09 -7.45 9.10
N PRO A 531 -19.30 -6.87 8.91
CA PRO A 531 -20.36 -7.42 8.06
C PRO A 531 -20.11 -7.12 6.57
N VAL A 532 -18.95 -7.54 6.07
CA VAL A 532 -18.48 -7.42 4.69
C VAL A 532 -17.68 -8.67 4.33
N ASP A 533 -17.50 -8.95 3.05
CA ASP A 533 -16.71 -10.06 2.52
C ASP A 533 -15.34 -9.61 1.99
N GLY A 534 -15.12 -8.30 1.89
CA GLY A 534 -13.87 -7.68 1.44
C GLY A 534 -13.94 -6.16 1.46
N TYR A 535 -12.89 -5.52 0.95
CA TYR A 535 -12.73 -4.07 0.94
C TYR A 535 -12.54 -3.54 -0.48
N THR A 536 -12.97 -2.30 -0.71
CA THR A 536 -12.81 -1.61 -1.99
C THR A 536 -12.07 -0.30 -1.81
N VAL A 537 -11.27 0.06 -2.80
CA VAL A 537 -10.45 1.29 -2.85
C VAL A 537 -10.46 1.83 -4.27
N HIS A 538 -10.32 3.15 -4.42
CA HIS A 538 -10.02 3.78 -5.71
C HIS A 538 -8.62 4.37 -5.63
N SER A 539 -7.65 3.71 -6.27
CA SER A 539 -6.22 4.06 -6.18
C SER A 539 -5.77 5.10 -7.21
N TYR A 540 -6.60 6.13 -7.44
CA TYR A 540 -6.29 7.20 -8.38
C TYR A 540 -5.09 8.04 -7.90
N PRO A 541 -3.97 8.02 -8.64
CA PRO A 541 -2.86 8.91 -8.33
C PRO A 541 -3.22 10.38 -8.57
N ALA A 542 -2.31 11.28 -8.19
CA ALA A 542 -2.37 12.65 -8.65
C ALA A 542 -2.39 12.72 -10.19
N ALA A 543 -2.88 13.81 -10.77
CA ALA A 543 -2.99 13.94 -12.23
C ALA A 543 -1.62 13.82 -12.94
N ASP A 544 -0.53 14.17 -12.28
CA ASP A 544 0.84 13.99 -12.74
C ASP A 544 1.52 12.70 -12.25
N GLY A 545 0.82 11.90 -11.44
CA GLY A 545 1.25 10.63 -10.89
C GLY A 545 1.16 9.46 -11.88
N GLY A 546 1.90 8.40 -11.58
CA GLY A 546 1.98 7.16 -12.36
C GLY A 546 1.85 5.90 -11.50
N PRO A 547 2.11 4.71 -12.07
CA PRO A 547 1.98 3.43 -11.37
C PRO A 547 2.78 3.34 -10.07
N ALA A 548 3.94 4.00 -9.97
CA ALA A 548 4.71 4.06 -8.72
C ALA A 548 3.90 4.65 -7.55
N GLN A 549 3.29 5.83 -7.77
CA GLN A 549 2.43 6.46 -6.77
C GLN A 549 1.20 5.59 -6.45
N ARG A 550 0.60 4.93 -7.46
CA ARG A 550 -0.52 4.01 -7.21
C ARG A 550 -0.15 2.92 -6.18
N ILE A 551 1.05 2.37 -6.26
CA ILE A 551 1.48 1.33 -5.32
C ILE A 551 1.67 1.87 -3.91
N GLU A 552 2.15 3.10 -3.76
CA GLU A 552 2.18 3.78 -2.46
C GLU A 552 0.77 3.91 -1.88
N GLU A 553 -0.20 4.27 -2.71
CA GLU A 553 -1.61 4.41 -2.29
C GLU A 553 -2.25 3.07 -1.90
N ILE A 554 -1.97 1.99 -2.63
CA ILE A 554 -2.39 0.63 -2.24
C ILE A 554 -1.72 0.21 -0.92
N ALA A 555 -0.43 0.50 -0.73
CA ALA A 555 0.27 0.21 0.51
C ALA A 555 -0.32 0.98 1.70
N GLN A 556 -0.66 2.25 1.51
CA GLN A 556 -1.36 3.07 2.50
C GLN A 556 -2.74 2.51 2.85
N PHE A 557 -3.50 2.04 1.86
CA PHE A 557 -4.80 1.41 2.11
C PHE A 557 -4.68 0.13 2.93
N LYS A 558 -3.78 -0.79 2.56
CA LYS A 558 -3.54 -2.04 3.30
C LYS A 558 -3.05 -1.76 4.72
N THR A 559 -2.18 -0.77 4.87
CA THR A 559 -1.72 -0.27 6.17
C THR A 559 -2.89 0.20 7.03
N LEU A 560 -3.78 1.02 6.47
CA LEU A 560 -4.94 1.57 7.17
C LEU A 560 -5.88 0.44 7.65
N LEU A 561 -6.10 -0.58 6.82
CA LEU A 561 -6.86 -1.78 7.20
C LEU A 561 -6.23 -2.48 8.41
N VAL A 562 -4.92 -2.69 8.40
CA VAL A 562 -4.17 -3.32 9.52
C VAL A 562 -4.28 -2.47 10.79
N GLN A 563 -4.06 -1.16 10.69
CA GLN A 563 -4.14 -0.23 11.83
C GLN A 563 -5.53 -0.22 12.49
N ASN A 564 -6.59 -0.49 11.71
CA ASN A 564 -7.96 -0.58 12.20
C ASN A 564 -8.41 -2.03 12.45
N ARG A 565 -7.46 -2.99 12.55
CA ARG A 565 -7.70 -4.41 12.86
C ARG A 565 -8.68 -5.10 11.92
N ALA A 566 -8.73 -4.65 10.67
CA ALA A 566 -9.58 -5.23 9.66
C ALA A 566 -9.13 -6.68 9.37
N PRO A 567 -10.04 -7.68 9.37
CA PRO A 567 -9.69 -9.04 9.05
C PRO A 567 -9.17 -9.14 7.62
N ALA A 568 -8.17 -10.01 7.40
CA ALA A 568 -7.64 -10.30 6.08
C ALA A 568 -8.74 -10.88 5.17
N ARG A 569 -9.10 -10.11 4.14
CA ARG A 569 -10.16 -10.41 3.17
C ARG A 569 -9.76 -9.85 1.80
N PRO A 570 -10.41 -10.28 0.71
CA PRO A 570 -10.14 -9.76 -0.62
C PRO A 570 -10.20 -8.23 -0.70
N ILE A 571 -9.30 -7.66 -1.51
CA ILE A 571 -9.21 -6.22 -1.80
C ILE A 571 -9.47 -6.01 -3.29
N LEU A 572 -10.44 -5.16 -3.59
CA LEU A 572 -10.81 -4.82 -4.97
C LEU A 572 -10.52 -3.34 -5.20
N ASP A 573 -9.69 -3.03 -6.18
CA ASP A 573 -9.45 -1.67 -6.63
C ASP A 573 -10.52 -1.29 -7.64
N THR A 574 -11.62 -0.72 -7.15
CA THR A 574 -12.89 -0.59 -7.88
C THR A 574 -12.94 0.58 -8.85
N GLU A 575 -11.93 1.46 -8.83
CA GLU A 575 -11.72 2.45 -9.87
C GLU A 575 -10.25 2.85 -9.97
N LEU A 576 -9.72 2.85 -11.19
CA LEU A 576 -8.42 3.40 -11.52
C LEU A 576 -8.41 4.02 -12.92
N ASN A 577 -7.77 5.19 -13.01
CA ASN A 577 -7.22 5.80 -14.22
C ASN A 577 -6.06 6.72 -13.80
N TYR A 578 -5.40 7.34 -14.77
CA TYR A 578 -4.31 8.27 -14.57
C TYR A 578 -4.64 9.61 -15.24
N GLY A 579 -3.98 10.69 -14.83
CA GLY A 579 -4.23 12.01 -15.40
C GLY A 579 -5.64 12.58 -15.15
N LEU A 580 -6.36 12.02 -14.18
CA LEU A 580 -7.75 12.34 -13.90
C LEU A 580 -7.91 13.76 -13.34
N ALA A 581 -8.76 14.58 -13.93
CA ALA A 581 -9.17 15.86 -13.34
C ALA A 581 -9.92 15.66 -12.02
N GLY A 582 -9.75 16.57 -11.05
CA GLY A 582 -10.47 16.51 -9.77
C GLY A 582 -9.65 17.01 -8.59
N LEU A 583 -10.32 17.29 -7.46
CA LEU A 583 -9.70 17.74 -6.22
C LEU A 583 -8.79 18.98 -6.39
N GLY A 584 -9.15 19.88 -7.32
CA GLY A 584 -8.40 21.10 -7.63
C GLY A 584 -7.24 20.92 -8.62
N GLN A 585 -7.11 19.75 -9.26
CA GLN A 585 -6.15 19.49 -10.32
C GLN A 585 -6.82 19.41 -11.68
N ASP A 586 -6.17 19.98 -12.69
CA ASP A 586 -6.57 19.86 -14.09
C ASP A 586 -6.28 18.47 -14.64
N ARG A 587 -6.99 18.09 -15.71
CA ARG A 587 -6.70 16.86 -16.44
C ARG A 587 -5.29 16.92 -17.02
N ARG A 588 -4.60 15.78 -16.99
CA ARG A 588 -3.40 15.52 -17.79
C ARG A 588 -3.70 14.45 -18.84
N ALA A 589 -3.67 14.81 -20.12
CA ALA A 589 -3.73 13.82 -21.19
C ALA A 589 -2.46 12.95 -21.16
N ILE A 590 -2.62 11.65 -21.31
CA ILE A 590 -1.52 10.68 -21.38
C ILE A 590 -1.54 10.08 -22.78
N ASP A 591 -0.40 10.05 -23.45
CA ASP A 591 -0.31 9.51 -24.80
C ASP A 591 -0.63 8.00 -24.80
N PRO A 592 -1.12 7.44 -25.93
CA PRO A 592 -1.56 6.05 -25.97
C PRO A 592 -0.48 5.02 -25.59
N SER A 593 0.80 5.29 -25.85
CA SER A 593 1.89 4.34 -25.56
C SER A 593 2.20 4.28 -24.07
N THR A 594 2.33 5.45 -23.42
CA THR A 594 2.44 5.56 -21.97
C THR A 594 1.19 5.01 -21.28
N GLY A 595 0.00 5.29 -21.83
CA GLY A 595 -1.26 4.78 -21.30
C GLY A 595 -1.37 3.26 -21.34
N ALA A 596 -0.95 2.64 -22.44
CA ALA A 596 -0.85 1.19 -22.59
C ALA A 596 0.11 0.58 -21.55
N ALA A 597 1.26 1.20 -21.33
CA ALA A 597 2.24 0.77 -20.33
C ALA A 597 1.66 0.84 -18.91
N TYR A 598 1.07 1.98 -18.52
CA TYR A 598 0.46 2.17 -17.21
C TYR A 598 -0.67 1.18 -16.95
N LEU A 599 -1.51 0.90 -17.96
CA LEU A 599 -2.57 -0.09 -17.87
C LEU A 599 -2.02 -1.48 -17.57
N SER A 600 -1.03 -1.93 -18.34
CA SER A 600 -0.39 -3.24 -18.13
C SER A 600 0.24 -3.36 -16.74
N GLN A 601 1.07 -2.38 -16.36
CA GLN A 601 1.71 -2.32 -15.06
C GLN A 601 0.70 -2.40 -13.92
N SER A 602 -0.45 -1.73 -14.05
CA SER A 602 -1.49 -1.72 -13.01
C SER A 602 -2.04 -3.12 -12.72
N PHE A 603 -2.32 -3.92 -13.75
CA PHE A 603 -2.79 -5.30 -13.57
C PHE A 603 -1.69 -6.21 -13.03
N ILE A 604 -0.46 -6.09 -13.54
CA ILE A 604 0.69 -6.89 -13.06
C ILE A 604 0.96 -6.60 -11.58
N GLN A 605 1.02 -5.34 -11.21
CA GLN A 605 1.27 -4.92 -9.83
C GLN A 605 0.07 -5.25 -8.92
N SER A 606 -1.16 -5.26 -9.42
CA SER A 606 -2.31 -5.73 -8.63
C SER A 606 -2.11 -7.19 -8.18
N VAL A 607 -1.59 -8.06 -9.07
CA VAL A 607 -1.22 -9.43 -8.69
C VAL A 607 -0.09 -9.43 -7.66
N GLN A 608 0.98 -8.66 -7.92
CA GLN A 608 2.15 -8.59 -7.04
C GLN A 608 1.80 -8.15 -5.61
N TYR A 609 0.92 -7.15 -5.47
CA TYR A 609 0.57 -6.55 -4.20
C TYR A 609 -0.72 -7.12 -3.59
N GLY A 610 -1.26 -8.20 -4.15
CA GLY A 610 -2.42 -8.92 -3.60
C GLY A 610 -3.71 -8.10 -3.62
N VAL A 611 -3.98 -7.46 -4.76
CA VAL A 611 -5.28 -6.89 -5.13
C VAL A 611 -5.99 -7.91 -6.02
N ASP A 612 -7.16 -8.37 -5.59
CA ASP A 612 -7.89 -9.49 -6.21
C ASP A 612 -8.56 -9.11 -7.53
N SER A 613 -9.01 -7.86 -7.66
CA SER A 613 -9.59 -7.31 -8.89
C SER A 613 -9.23 -5.84 -9.05
N LEU A 614 -8.97 -5.43 -10.28
CA LEU A 614 -8.79 -4.04 -10.68
C LEU A 614 -9.87 -3.67 -11.69
N PHE A 615 -10.55 -2.55 -11.46
CA PHE A 615 -11.61 -2.03 -12.32
C PHE A 615 -11.14 -0.76 -13.01
N TRP A 616 -10.95 -0.85 -14.32
CA TRP A 616 -10.56 0.31 -15.11
C TRP A 616 -11.73 1.28 -15.22
N PHE A 617 -11.51 2.51 -14.78
CA PHE A 617 -12.42 3.62 -14.97
C PHE A 617 -11.89 4.42 -16.16
N LEU A 618 -12.37 4.25 -17.38
CA LEU A 618 -13.72 3.84 -17.73
C LEU A 618 -13.69 3.43 -19.22
N TRP A 619 -14.52 2.46 -19.62
CA TRP A 619 -14.83 2.28 -21.04
C TRP A 619 -15.75 3.40 -21.48
N THR A 620 -15.45 4.11 -22.57
CA THR A 620 -16.24 5.25 -23.05
C THR A 620 -16.66 5.10 -24.51
N GLN A 621 -17.72 5.80 -24.92
CA GLN A 621 -18.17 5.80 -26.33
C GLN A 621 -17.18 6.55 -27.25
N ALA A 622 -16.54 7.57 -26.72
CA ALA A 622 -15.51 8.41 -27.35
C ALA A 622 -14.60 8.96 -26.26
N ASP A 623 -13.57 9.73 -26.63
CA ASP A 623 -12.65 10.32 -25.66
C ASP A 623 -13.41 11.16 -24.61
N TYR A 624 -13.12 10.89 -23.34
CA TYR A 624 -13.72 11.58 -22.21
C TYR A 624 -12.71 12.54 -21.59
N ASP A 625 -13.09 13.81 -21.55
CA ASP A 625 -12.26 14.96 -21.16
C ASP A 625 -11.88 14.99 -19.67
N LYS A 626 -12.35 14.03 -18.87
CA LYS A 626 -11.90 13.83 -17.48
C LYS A 626 -10.76 12.83 -17.35
N LEU A 627 -10.59 11.92 -18.30
CA LEU A 627 -9.63 10.81 -18.20
C LEU A 627 -8.29 11.18 -18.86
N GLY A 628 -7.18 10.83 -18.22
CA GLY A 628 -5.87 10.95 -18.85
C GLY A 628 -5.63 9.83 -19.86
N ILE A 629 -5.89 8.58 -19.46
CA ILE A 629 -5.83 7.42 -20.35
C ILE A 629 -7.24 7.11 -20.87
N GLN A 630 -7.35 7.09 -22.19
CA GLN A 630 -8.59 6.76 -22.89
C GLN A 630 -8.69 5.26 -23.15
N LEU A 631 -9.89 4.71 -22.97
CA LEU A 631 -10.24 3.34 -23.31
C LEU A 631 -11.61 3.33 -24.01
N ASN A 632 -11.58 3.30 -25.34
CA ASN A 632 -12.75 3.25 -26.21
C ASN A 632 -12.37 2.60 -27.56
N ALA A 633 -13.35 2.40 -28.44
CA ALA A 633 -13.14 1.76 -29.76
C ALA A 633 -12.08 2.47 -30.63
N GLY A 634 -11.82 3.76 -30.42
CA GLY A 634 -10.79 4.56 -31.09
C GLY A 634 -9.39 4.46 -30.50
N THR A 635 -9.17 3.62 -29.48
CA THR A 635 -7.88 3.48 -28.76
C THR A 635 -7.24 2.09 -28.94
N PRO A 636 -6.82 1.72 -30.17
CA PRO A 636 -6.36 0.36 -30.46
C PRO A 636 -5.13 -0.05 -29.64
N GLN A 637 -4.22 0.89 -29.31
CA GLN A 637 -3.05 0.61 -28.47
C GLN A 637 -3.45 0.19 -27.05
N THR A 638 -4.35 0.92 -26.39
CA THR A 638 -4.83 0.58 -25.05
C THR A 638 -5.62 -0.73 -25.03
N ILE A 639 -6.46 -0.96 -26.05
CA ILE A 639 -7.20 -2.22 -26.24
C ILE A 639 -6.24 -3.41 -26.40
N GLN A 640 -5.19 -3.24 -27.21
CA GLN A 640 -4.22 -4.29 -27.47
C GLN A 640 -3.39 -4.60 -26.22
N ALA A 641 -2.95 -3.57 -25.49
CA ALA A 641 -2.25 -3.73 -24.23
C ALA A 641 -3.10 -4.50 -23.19
N TRP A 642 -4.40 -4.22 -23.10
CA TRP A 642 -5.33 -4.99 -22.26
C TRP A 642 -5.34 -6.48 -22.63
N LYS A 643 -5.58 -6.77 -23.92
CA LYS A 643 -5.66 -8.15 -24.43
C LYS A 643 -4.35 -8.90 -24.20
N GLN A 644 -3.23 -8.23 -24.43
CA GLN A 644 -1.90 -8.79 -24.24
C GLN A 644 -1.63 -9.08 -22.76
N THR A 645 -1.90 -8.13 -21.87
CA THR A 645 -1.75 -8.29 -20.42
C THR A 645 -2.65 -9.41 -19.89
N TYR A 646 -3.90 -9.48 -20.35
CA TYR A 646 -4.82 -10.57 -20.02
C TYR A 646 -4.23 -11.94 -20.42
N SER A 647 -3.66 -12.04 -21.63
CA SER A 647 -3.05 -13.27 -22.13
C SER A 647 -1.81 -13.71 -21.33
N TRP A 648 -1.05 -12.74 -20.80
CA TRP A 648 0.11 -12.98 -19.95
C TRP A 648 -0.29 -13.45 -18.55
N LEU A 649 -1.31 -12.84 -17.94
CA LEU A 649 -1.65 -13.11 -16.55
C LEU A 649 -2.61 -14.30 -16.38
N VAL A 650 -3.72 -14.35 -17.13
CA VAL A 650 -4.83 -15.27 -16.84
C VAL A 650 -4.44 -16.74 -17.09
N GLY A 651 -4.59 -17.55 -16.05
CA GLY A 651 -4.23 -18.96 -16.02
C GLY A 651 -2.79 -19.25 -15.58
N ARG A 652 -2.02 -18.22 -15.22
CA ARG A 652 -0.70 -18.37 -14.59
C ARG A 652 -0.77 -18.02 -13.11
N GLN A 653 0.27 -18.42 -12.39
CA GLN A 653 0.54 -18.04 -11.01
C GLN A 653 1.81 -17.20 -10.99
N MET A 654 1.80 -16.12 -10.22
CA MET A 654 3.03 -15.39 -9.95
C MET A 654 3.89 -16.22 -8.99
N THR A 655 5.18 -16.31 -9.28
CA THR A 655 6.14 -17.09 -8.48
C THR A 655 7.10 -16.20 -7.72
N ARG A 656 7.60 -15.15 -8.38
CA ARG A 656 8.48 -14.15 -7.78
C ARG A 656 8.50 -12.89 -8.62
N CYS A 657 8.70 -11.77 -7.96
CA CYS A 657 9.05 -10.51 -8.60
C CYS A 657 10.35 -10.00 -8.02
N ALA A 658 11.12 -9.28 -8.83
CA ALA A 658 12.24 -8.46 -8.43
C ALA A 658 11.87 -7.02 -8.72
N ASP A 659 11.95 -6.20 -7.69
CA ASP A 659 11.59 -4.80 -7.75
C ASP A 659 12.82 -3.94 -7.62
N GLY A 660 13.52 -3.72 -8.75
CA GLY A 660 14.70 -2.89 -8.78
C GLY A 660 14.38 -1.40 -8.86
N LEU A 661 15.42 -0.59 -8.67
CA LEU A 661 15.37 0.85 -8.91
C LEU A 661 14.93 1.20 -10.34
N VAL A 662 15.45 0.45 -11.32
CA VAL A 662 15.34 0.80 -12.74
C VAL A 662 14.47 -0.19 -13.50
N VAL A 663 14.63 -1.49 -13.22
CA VAL A 663 13.91 -2.58 -13.89
C VAL A 663 13.06 -3.30 -12.87
N GLN A 664 11.84 -3.63 -13.28
CA GLN A 664 10.98 -4.54 -12.55
C GLN A 664 10.81 -5.81 -13.37
N ALA A 665 10.90 -6.96 -12.69
CA ALA A 665 10.87 -8.26 -13.31
C ALA A 665 9.95 -9.21 -12.55
N CYS A 666 8.97 -9.84 -13.20
CA CYS A 666 8.05 -10.77 -12.55
C CYS A 666 7.95 -12.09 -13.32
N GLN A 667 8.20 -13.21 -12.65
CA GLN A 667 8.05 -14.54 -13.22
C GLN A 667 6.69 -15.13 -12.91
N LEU A 668 6.07 -15.68 -13.94
CA LEU A 668 4.81 -16.40 -13.85
C LEU A 668 4.93 -17.77 -14.48
N THR A 669 4.30 -18.76 -13.84
CA THR A 669 4.27 -20.16 -14.30
C THR A 669 2.85 -20.63 -14.46
N GLY A 670 2.57 -21.53 -15.40
CA GLY A 670 1.24 -22.10 -15.56
C GLY A 670 1.12 -23.00 -16.79
N ALA A 671 -0.06 -23.57 -17.00
CA ALA A 671 -0.31 -24.49 -18.12
C ALA A 671 -0.06 -23.88 -19.51
N LYS A 672 -0.07 -22.55 -19.62
CA LYS A 672 0.25 -21.78 -20.84
C LYS A 672 1.75 -21.51 -21.02
N GLY A 673 2.61 -22.20 -20.26
CA GLY A 673 4.04 -21.97 -20.24
C GLY A 673 4.46 -20.84 -19.29
N ASN A 674 5.76 -20.78 -19.04
CA ASN A 674 6.36 -19.83 -18.12
C ASN A 674 6.74 -18.53 -18.85
N ILE A 675 6.61 -17.40 -18.17
CA ILE A 675 6.97 -16.08 -18.70
C ILE A 675 7.71 -15.25 -17.66
N THR A 676 8.58 -14.36 -18.13
CA THR A 676 9.14 -13.27 -17.35
C THR A 676 8.64 -11.96 -17.94
N LEU A 677 7.93 -11.17 -17.14
CA LEU A 677 7.51 -9.81 -17.47
C LEU A 677 8.62 -8.85 -17.06
N LEU A 678 9.00 -7.92 -17.93
CA LEU A 678 10.07 -6.95 -17.71
C LEU A 678 9.59 -5.56 -18.14
N TRP A 679 9.81 -4.55 -17.31
CA TRP A 679 9.59 -3.14 -17.67
C TRP A 679 10.51 -2.21 -16.89
N THR A 680 10.68 -0.99 -17.37
CA THR A 680 11.45 0.04 -16.66
C THR A 680 10.55 0.96 -15.85
N LYS A 681 11.11 1.54 -14.77
CA LYS A 681 10.49 2.61 -13.98
C LYS A 681 10.94 4.01 -14.43
N GLY A 682 11.75 4.10 -15.47
CA GLY A 682 12.45 5.32 -15.90
C GLY A 682 12.82 5.27 -17.38
N PRO A 683 14.01 5.74 -17.78
CA PRO A 683 14.43 5.68 -19.18
C PRO A 683 14.59 4.24 -19.66
N GLU A 684 14.73 4.08 -20.98
CA GLU A 684 15.05 2.79 -21.57
C GLU A 684 16.38 2.25 -21.05
N VAL A 685 16.43 0.95 -20.78
CA VAL A 685 17.67 0.28 -20.35
C VAL A 685 17.85 -1.06 -21.03
N SER A 686 19.11 -1.44 -21.20
CA SER A 686 19.49 -2.77 -21.68
C SER A 686 19.44 -3.78 -20.53
N VAL A 687 18.74 -4.88 -20.75
CA VAL A 687 18.60 -5.99 -19.81
C VAL A 687 19.20 -7.25 -20.41
N ASP A 688 19.95 -7.98 -19.60
CA ASP A 688 20.41 -9.33 -19.93
C ASP A 688 19.22 -10.27 -19.83
N VAL A 689 18.82 -10.81 -20.98
CA VAL A 689 17.66 -11.70 -21.08
C VAL A 689 18.09 -13.15 -21.34
N THR A 690 19.39 -13.44 -21.21
CA THR A 690 19.95 -14.77 -21.36
C THR A 690 19.30 -15.72 -20.36
N GLY A 691 18.76 -16.84 -20.85
CA GLY A 691 18.09 -17.85 -20.03
C GLY A 691 16.62 -17.56 -19.69
N LEU A 692 16.08 -16.37 -20.02
CA LEU A 692 14.69 -16.02 -19.67
C LEU A 692 13.63 -16.63 -20.60
N GLY A 693 14.02 -17.16 -21.77
CA GLY A 693 13.11 -17.79 -22.72
C GLY A 693 13.69 -17.89 -24.12
N SER A 694 12.82 -18.01 -25.13
CA SER A 694 13.18 -18.06 -26.56
C SER A 694 12.55 -16.93 -27.39
N THR A 695 11.57 -16.22 -26.84
CA THR A 695 10.74 -15.23 -27.54
C THR A 695 10.41 -14.07 -26.62
N VAL A 696 10.45 -12.85 -27.15
CA VAL A 696 9.99 -11.62 -26.49
C VAL A 696 8.64 -11.24 -27.10
N GLN A 697 7.67 -10.93 -26.24
CA GLN A 697 6.36 -10.41 -26.63
C GLN A 697 6.20 -8.98 -26.12
N TYR A 698 5.67 -8.09 -26.95
CA TYR A 698 5.47 -6.68 -26.62
C TYR A 698 3.98 -6.38 -26.40
N LEU A 699 3.68 -5.22 -25.77
CA LEU A 699 2.31 -4.79 -25.49
C LEU A 699 1.42 -4.63 -26.72
N ASP A 700 2.01 -4.33 -27.88
CA ASP A 700 1.31 -4.24 -29.16
C ASP A 700 0.99 -5.62 -29.78
N GLY A 701 1.39 -6.71 -29.12
CA GLY A 701 1.21 -8.09 -29.58
C GLY A 701 2.31 -8.60 -30.51
N THR A 702 3.30 -7.78 -30.87
CA THR A 702 4.43 -8.24 -31.67
C THR A 702 5.27 -9.25 -30.89
N SER A 703 5.87 -10.19 -31.60
CA SER A 703 6.71 -11.26 -31.02
C SER A 703 7.98 -11.42 -31.83
N LEU A 704 9.13 -11.42 -31.16
CA LEU A 704 10.45 -11.53 -31.78
C LEU A 704 11.31 -12.60 -31.09
N PRO A 705 12.25 -13.26 -31.79
CA PRO A 705 13.25 -14.10 -31.15
C PRO A 705 14.05 -13.33 -30.10
N ILE A 706 14.37 -14.01 -29.00
CA ILE A 706 15.19 -13.45 -27.94
C ILE A 706 16.67 -13.42 -28.37
N GLY A 707 17.37 -12.34 -28.01
CA GLY A 707 18.83 -12.24 -28.12
C GLY A 707 19.49 -12.52 -26.77
N SER A 708 20.77 -12.16 -26.62
CA SER A 708 21.43 -12.14 -25.30
C SER A 708 21.03 -10.92 -24.46
N SER A 709 20.71 -9.79 -25.09
CA SER A 709 20.23 -8.58 -24.43
C SER A 709 19.02 -7.98 -25.15
N LYS A 710 18.24 -7.18 -24.42
CA LYS A 710 17.14 -6.38 -24.96
C LYS A 710 17.06 -5.01 -24.28
N THR A 711 16.89 -3.97 -25.08
CA THR A 711 16.45 -2.67 -24.58
C THR A 711 14.96 -2.77 -24.27
N ILE A 712 14.60 -2.45 -23.03
CA ILE A 712 13.21 -2.36 -22.58
C ILE A 712 12.91 -0.92 -22.17
N GLY A 713 11.66 -0.51 -22.31
CA GLY A 713 11.15 0.79 -21.90
C GLY A 713 10.07 0.66 -20.82
N LEU A 714 9.27 1.72 -20.72
CA LEU A 714 8.19 1.83 -19.73
C LEU A 714 7.11 0.74 -19.88
N GLY A 715 6.91 0.18 -21.07
CA GLY A 715 5.87 -0.80 -21.38
C GLY A 715 6.35 -1.92 -22.28
#